data_AF-A0A8K0JGW0-F1
#
_entry.id   AF-A0A8K0JGW0-F1
#
_cell.length_a   1.000
_cell.length_b   1.000
_cell.length_c   1.000
_cell.angle_alpha   90.00
_cell.angle_beta   90.00
_cell.angle_gamma   90.00
#
_symmetry.space_group_name_H-M   'P 1'
#
loop_
_entity.id
_entity.type
_entity.pdbx_description
1 polymer ?
#
loop_
_entity_poly.entity_id
_entity_poly.type
_entity_poly.pdbx_seq_one_letter_code
_entity_poly.pdbx_strand_id
1 'polypeptide(L)'
;MRFAIPDSDSEEEFVVHDTPIRTRTYRKTRKSGYGVPSTSGRSDSGSSSGSGPAGFTSTSDEDDNLDDSVSILSSGDEEVDYSFRYPETGIDAAFELEIDSGDPTADSVCATDTIVTDVETQDWAVQAVDFRLKAREDSLAFNRDLASTPEKIKQASHVRESQAMTEIQSLLSSLELERTEADNQAKREFHARNQLLWEGIDRTIAAVQAEKRRIAEEEKRQAEVRRKEEEEVQRKRDEERRREEEKRKAEEARIRADKAERERQEAEKAKRDAELKQTQAEEQQRLFEASRKNAEQNALTSLQKNEQRWEKWVEHQRRTKVEVIERVKADDGLKKNIGPIKRKITRRIGQIVNTRESIVSITQAIHEDLCAVLSHQASAAEPVPFSRDLPIAYMYLLSHISKALLHQAENEVLAKAEAAFPLAKLVVGLMLRGHAALGEVLIARFVKKCPWVLPFYPAKREGQPQAEYEVSLGHKKGDANEDTVQYNNRMSAIVTLYLAICAVDIKTIVPTVFPQPQSQQQLDKLIQANFRTSILWMWTAGICKQPLPALETAPQLMVAAFEMVGQDLVNAYGTRQVGKMVQAILEQGLGPEGAKEGIISQKALASRQQLRLVCEPFMANGQFPDNPAKIWKA
;
A
#
# COMPACT_ATOMS: atom_id res chain seq x y z
N MET A 1 -60.19 -7.67 3.29
CA MET A 1 -60.74 -8.49 4.39
C MET A 1 -59.56 -9.18 5.05
N ARG A 2 -59.05 -8.57 6.14
CA ARG A 2 -59.26 -8.95 7.55
C ARG A 2 -58.43 -10.17 7.98
N PHE A 3 -57.46 -9.84 8.83
CA PHE A 3 -56.56 -10.68 9.62
C PHE A 3 -57.27 -11.74 10.45
N ALA A 4 -56.55 -12.83 10.75
CA ALA A 4 -56.81 -13.67 11.91
C ALA A 4 -55.46 -14.08 12.55
N ILE A 5 -55.27 -13.63 13.79
CA ILE A 5 -54.26 -14.03 14.76
C ILE A 5 -54.91 -15.09 15.66
N PRO A 6 -54.16 -16.07 16.19
CA PRO A 6 -54.47 -16.63 17.50
C PRO A 6 -53.32 -16.43 18.49
N ASP A 7 -53.63 -15.73 19.59
CA ASP A 7 -52.89 -15.75 20.85
C ASP A 7 -53.33 -16.95 21.70
N SER A 8 -52.40 -17.57 22.42
CA SER A 8 -52.51 -17.82 23.88
C SER A 8 -51.31 -18.63 24.41
N ASP A 9 -50.47 -17.93 25.17
CA ASP A 9 -49.94 -18.27 26.50
C ASP A 9 -49.77 -19.74 26.91
N SER A 10 -48.51 -20.10 27.15
CA SER A 10 -48.14 -20.94 28.30
C SER A 10 -46.78 -20.47 28.85
N GLU A 11 -46.81 -20.09 30.12
CA GLU A 11 -45.66 -19.69 30.93
C GLU A 11 -44.78 -20.92 31.23
N GLU A 12 -43.47 -20.83 30.97
CA GLU A 12 -42.49 -21.74 31.57
C GLU A 12 -41.33 -20.94 32.18
N GLU A 13 -41.08 -21.26 33.45
CA GLU A 13 -40.15 -20.62 34.38
C GLU A 13 -38.69 -20.64 33.90
N PHE A 14 -38.05 -19.48 34.01
CA PHE A 14 -36.63 -19.27 33.79
C PHE A 14 -35.84 -19.68 35.06
N VAL A 15 -35.24 -20.87 35.05
CA VAL A 15 -34.26 -21.27 36.09
C VAL A 15 -32.86 -20.90 35.61
N VAL A 16 -32.30 -19.85 36.24
CA VAL A 16 -30.92 -19.40 36.03
C VAL A 16 -29.98 -20.29 36.86
N HIS A 17 -29.15 -21.08 36.19
CA HIS A 17 -28.00 -21.72 36.82
C HIS A 17 -26.70 -20.98 36.45
N ASP A 18 -26.20 -20.24 37.44
CA ASP A 18 -24.86 -19.66 37.46
C ASP A 18 -23.77 -20.74 37.34
N THR A 19 -22.84 -20.56 36.39
CA THR A 19 -21.54 -21.25 36.41
C THR A 19 -20.40 -20.26 36.12
N PRO A 20 -19.32 -20.28 36.92
CA PRO A 20 -18.34 -19.20 36.92
C PRO A 20 -17.32 -19.29 35.77
N ILE A 21 -17.12 -18.15 35.11
CA ILE A 21 -16.13 -17.89 34.08
C ILE A 21 -14.72 -17.92 34.72
N ARG A 22 -13.90 -18.91 34.33
CA ARG A 22 -12.50 -19.02 34.77
C ARG A 22 -11.59 -18.32 33.76
N THR A 23 -11.22 -17.07 34.06
CA THR A 23 -10.21 -16.31 33.32
C THR A 23 -8.82 -16.88 33.59
N ARG A 24 -8.11 -17.33 32.55
CA ARG A 24 -6.72 -17.80 32.68
C ARG A 24 -5.78 -16.76 32.08
N THR A 25 -5.15 -15.98 32.96
CA THR A 25 -4.11 -15.01 32.63
C THR A 25 -2.84 -15.70 32.16
N TYR A 26 -2.32 -15.28 31.00
CA TYR A 26 -1.04 -15.69 30.44
C TYR A 26 0.12 -15.03 31.21
N ARG A 27 0.99 -15.83 31.85
CA ARG A 27 2.23 -15.35 32.47
C ARG A 27 3.42 -15.78 31.62
N LYS A 28 4.09 -14.80 30.99
CA LYS A 28 5.40 -14.93 30.34
C LYS A 28 6.47 -15.26 31.39
N THR A 29 7.29 -16.28 31.16
CA THR A 29 8.61 -16.39 31.79
C THR A 29 9.67 -16.67 30.75
N ARG A 30 10.70 -15.81 30.78
CA ARG A 30 11.90 -15.80 29.92
C ARG A 30 12.95 -16.82 30.40
N LYS A 31 13.79 -17.19 29.44
CA LYS A 31 15.06 -17.95 29.48
C LYS A 31 16.01 -17.65 30.65
N SER A 32 16.70 -18.69 31.09
CA SER A 32 18.12 -18.78 31.55
C SER A 32 18.31 -20.23 32.04
N GLY A 33 19.38 -20.99 31.88
CA GLY A 33 20.77 -20.80 31.49
C GLY A 33 21.48 -22.14 31.76
N TYR A 34 22.61 -22.38 31.09
CA TYR A 34 23.41 -23.61 31.08
C TYR A 34 23.86 -24.12 32.47
N GLY A 35 24.05 -25.44 32.60
CA GLY A 35 24.83 -26.03 33.69
C GLY A 35 24.85 -27.57 33.69
N VAL A 36 25.90 -28.16 33.09
CA VAL A 36 26.37 -29.56 33.28
C VAL A 36 27.67 -29.44 34.07
N PRO A 37 27.93 -30.23 35.15
CA PRO A 37 28.69 -31.51 35.04
C PRO A 37 28.29 -32.57 36.10
N SER A 38 28.14 -33.86 35.75
CA SER A 38 29.10 -34.97 35.63
C SER A 38 29.26 -35.88 36.88
N THR A 39 29.32 -37.19 36.60
CA THR A 39 29.96 -38.33 37.34
C THR A 39 29.20 -39.18 38.38
N SER A 40 29.03 -40.47 37.99
CA SER A 40 29.43 -41.72 38.68
C SER A 40 28.59 -42.39 39.79
N GLY A 41 28.48 -43.73 39.69
CA GLY A 41 28.08 -44.69 40.75
C GLY A 41 26.87 -45.55 40.38
N ARG A 42 26.97 -46.62 39.57
CA ARG A 42 27.27 -48.04 39.92
C ARG A 42 26.37 -48.69 41.01
N SER A 43 25.54 -49.64 40.56
CA SER A 43 25.12 -50.93 41.15
C SER A 43 24.56 -50.99 42.59
N ASP A 44 23.32 -51.46 42.77
CA ASP A 44 23.10 -52.85 43.22
C ASP A 44 21.62 -53.29 43.24
N SER A 45 21.50 -54.60 43.15
CA SER A 45 20.32 -55.49 43.14
C SER A 45 19.48 -55.47 44.41
N GLY A 46 18.18 -55.75 44.27
CA GLY A 46 17.28 -56.10 45.38
C GLY A 46 15.96 -56.70 44.90
N SER A 47 15.91 -58.03 44.81
CA SER A 47 14.71 -58.83 44.58
C SER A 47 13.85 -58.90 45.86
N SER A 48 12.53 -58.71 45.76
CA SER A 48 11.59 -59.33 46.69
C SER A 48 10.22 -59.56 46.03
N SER A 49 9.83 -60.83 46.05
CA SER A 49 8.56 -61.44 45.68
C SER A 49 7.36 -60.93 46.47
N GLY A 50 6.23 -60.76 45.80
CA GLY A 50 4.90 -60.57 46.40
C GLY A 50 3.81 -60.99 45.43
N SER A 51 3.13 -62.09 45.78
CA SER A 51 2.11 -62.82 45.02
C SER A 51 0.80 -62.03 44.78
N GLY A 52 0.08 -62.37 43.70
CA GLY A 52 -1.10 -61.67 43.15
C GLY A 52 -2.41 -61.69 43.97
N PRO A 53 -3.55 -61.31 43.36
CA PRO A 53 -4.16 -62.15 42.33
C PRO A 53 -4.74 -61.45 41.07
N ALA A 54 -4.69 -62.23 39.99
CA ALA A 54 -5.58 -62.34 38.83
C ALA A 54 -6.60 -61.24 38.48
N GLY A 55 -6.40 -60.66 37.30
CA GLY A 55 -7.39 -59.96 36.48
C GLY A 55 -7.06 -60.13 34.99
N PHE A 56 -7.41 -61.30 34.45
CA PHE A 56 -7.51 -61.72 33.04
C PHE A 56 -8.38 -60.69 32.26
N THR A 57 -8.12 -60.18 31.04
CA THR A 57 -7.48 -60.70 29.83
C THR A 57 -6.92 -59.56 28.97
N SER A 58 -5.66 -59.74 28.55
CA SER A 58 -5.13 -59.23 27.29
C SER A 58 -5.82 -59.94 26.13
N THR A 59 -6.49 -59.21 25.24
CA THR A 59 -6.80 -59.70 23.89
C THR A 59 -5.80 -59.10 22.92
N SER A 60 -4.97 -60.00 22.41
CA SER A 60 -4.01 -59.85 21.32
C SER A 60 -4.65 -59.19 20.10
N ASP A 61 -4.09 -58.05 19.71
CA ASP A 61 -4.38 -57.31 18.47
C ASP A 61 -3.52 -57.88 17.32
N GLU A 62 -3.69 -59.16 17.02
CA GLU A 62 -3.16 -59.79 15.81
C GLU A 62 -4.31 -59.96 14.80
N ASP A 63 -4.04 -59.77 13.50
CA ASP A 63 -4.95 -60.03 12.36
C ASP A 63 -5.83 -58.88 11.81
N ASP A 64 -5.32 -57.64 11.74
CA ASP A 64 -5.78 -56.66 10.72
C ASP A 64 -4.83 -56.59 9.49
N ASN A 65 -3.70 -57.28 9.52
CA ASN A 65 -2.79 -57.53 8.39
C ASN A 65 -2.83 -59.01 8.01
N LEU A 66 -3.73 -59.37 7.09
CA LEU A 66 -3.57 -60.57 6.30
C LEU A 66 -3.44 -60.15 4.84
N ASP A 67 -2.24 -60.41 4.37
CA ASP A 67 -1.70 -60.37 3.03
C ASP A 67 -2.65 -61.09 2.04
N ASP A 68 -2.96 -60.43 0.92
CA ASP A 68 -3.42 -61.07 -0.30
C ASP A 68 -2.63 -60.39 -1.42
N SER A 69 -1.35 -60.73 -1.50
CA SER A 69 -0.44 -60.35 -2.56
C SER A 69 -0.94 -60.90 -3.90
N VAL A 70 -1.52 -60.04 -4.74
CA VAL A 70 -1.66 -60.30 -6.17
C VAL A 70 -0.53 -59.56 -6.89
N SER A 71 0.52 -60.30 -7.21
CA SER A 71 1.68 -59.85 -7.97
C SER A 71 1.31 -59.60 -9.43
N ILE A 72 1.41 -58.35 -9.89
CA ILE A 72 1.44 -57.98 -11.32
C ILE A 72 2.72 -57.17 -11.56
N LEU A 73 3.55 -57.69 -12.46
CA LEU A 73 4.86 -57.17 -12.87
C LEU A 73 4.73 -55.81 -13.54
N SER A 74 5.52 -54.83 -13.10
CA SER A 74 5.77 -53.57 -13.81
C SER A 74 7.21 -53.56 -14.30
N SER A 75 7.39 -53.21 -15.58
CA SER A 75 8.69 -53.05 -16.23
C SER A 75 8.88 -51.60 -16.65
N GLY A 76 10.05 -51.04 -16.31
CA GLY A 76 10.82 -50.14 -17.16
C GLY A 76 10.56 -48.64 -17.01
N ASP A 77 11.38 -48.01 -16.17
CA ASP A 77 11.70 -46.58 -16.18
C ASP A 77 12.46 -46.20 -17.46
N GLU A 78 12.20 -45.00 -18.01
CA GLU A 78 13.21 -44.23 -18.75
C GLU A 78 12.97 -42.71 -18.52
N GLU A 79 13.98 -42.08 -17.95
CA GLU A 79 14.08 -40.68 -17.54
C GLU A 79 14.81 -39.90 -18.65
N VAL A 80 14.29 -38.75 -19.11
CA VAL A 80 15.03 -37.84 -20.00
C VAL A 80 14.87 -36.39 -19.53
N ASP A 81 16.01 -35.81 -19.14
CA ASP A 81 16.25 -34.44 -18.67
C ASP A 81 16.23 -33.42 -19.83
N TYR A 82 15.72 -32.22 -19.57
CA TYR A 82 15.58 -31.11 -20.53
C TYR A 82 16.14 -29.83 -19.91
N SER A 83 17.25 -29.31 -20.44
CA SER A 83 17.80 -28.02 -20.05
C SER A 83 17.73 -27.02 -21.22
N PHE A 84 17.03 -25.89 -21.04
CA PHE A 84 17.09 -24.76 -21.95
C PHE A 84 17.20 -23.43 -21.18
N ARG A 85 18.24 -22.64 -21.50
CA ARG A 85 18.51 -21.29 -20.99
C ARG A 85 17.80 -20.23 -21.85
N TYR A 86 17.37 -19.14 -21.23
CA TYR A 86 17.14 -17.85 -21.90
C TYR A 86 18.07 -16.77 -21.33
N PRO A 87 18.50 -15.78 -22.15
CA PRO A 87 19.36 -14.67 -21.72
C PRO A 87 18.57 -13.42 -21.31
N GLU A 88 19.16 -12.66 -20.39
CA GLU A 88 18.73 -11.33 -19.93
C GLU A 88 19.13 -10.24 -20.93
N THR A 89 18.30 -9.20 -21.03
CA THR A 89 18.69 -7.89 -21.57
C THR A 89 18.23 -6.81 -20.60
N GLY A 90 19.19 -6.09 -20.00
CA GLY A 90 18.99 -4.83 -19.32
C GLY A 90 19.10 -3.65 -20.29
N ILE A 91 18.34 -2.59 -20.01
CA ILE A 91 18.47 -1.28 -20.66
C ILE A 91 18.35 -0.23 -19.55
N ASP A 92 19.44 0.47 -19.29
CA ASP A 92 19.50 1.75 -18.58
C ASP A 92 20.21 2.74 -19.51
N ALA A 93 19.61 3.92 -19.72
CA ALA A 93 20.27 5.22 -19.81
C ALA A 93 19.37 6.26 -20.51
N ALA A 94 19.12 7.38 -19.83
CA ALA A 94 19.26 8.76 -20.32
C ALA A 94 18.39 9.69 -19.48
N PHE A 95 18.97 10.75 -18.90
CA PHE A 95 18.70 12.14 -19.32
C PHE A 95 19.57 13.13 -18.52
N GLU A 96 20.49 13.80 -19.20
CA GLU A 96 21.21 14.99 -18.72
C GLU A 96 20.57 16.26 -19.32
N LEU A 97 20.42 17.25 -18.44
CA LEU A 97 20.58 18.70 -18.60
C LEU A 97 20.48 19.36 -19.99
N GLU A 98 19.58 20.35 -20.06
CA GLU A 98 19.62 21.44 -21.03
C GLU A 98 19.50 22.79 -20.29
N ILE A 99 20.48 23.67 -20.52
CA ILE A 99 20.51 25.09 -20.12
C ILE A 99 20.30 25.87 -21.41
N ASP A 100 19.32 26.78 -21.45
CA ASP A 100 19.44 28.00 -22.27
C ASP A 100 18.50 29.09 -21.78
N SER A 101 19.03 30.31 -21.62
CA SER A 101 18.44 31.55 -22.13
C SER A 101 19.24 32.76 -21.66
N GLY A 102 19.79 33.46 -22.65
CA GLY A 102 20.51 34.71 -22.50
C GLY A 102 19.61 35.93 -22.22
N ASP A 103 20.27 36.89 -21.59
CA ASP A 103 19.93 38.31 -21.43
C ASP A 103 19.92 39.03 -22.80
N PRO A 104 19.36 40.26 -22.92
CA PRO A 104 20.32 41.37 -22.97
C PRO A 104 19.86 42.76 -22.45
N THR A 105 20.90 43.52 -22.06
CA THR A 105 21.18 44.95 -22.29
C THR A 105 20.85 46.03 -21.23
N ALA A 106 21.95 46.47 -20.61
CA ALA A 106 22.56 47.81 -20.66
C ALA A 106 21.96 48.99 -19.86
N ASP A 107 22.78 49.45 -18.91
CA ASP A 107 23.37 50.81 -18.80
C ASP A 107 23.24 51.54 -17.45
N SER A 108 24.39 52.12 -17.09
CA SER A 108 24.59 53.38 -16.36
C SER A 108 24.74 53.37 -14.83
N VAL A 109 26.02 53.36 -14.46
CA VAL A 109 26.74 54.09 -13.38
C VAL A 109 25.97 55.25 -12.70
N CYS A 110 26.00 55.32 -11.35
CA CYS A 110 26.48 56.50 -10.58
C CYS A 110 26.65 56.26 -9.06
N ALA A 111 27.88 56.48 -8.59
CA ALA A 111 28.30 57.29 -7.44
C ALA A 111 28.43 56.75 -5.99
N THR A 112 29.42 57.41 -5.36
CA THR A 112 29.73 57.60 -3.92
C THR A 112 30.61 56.49 -3.32
N ASP A 113 31.66 56.74 -2.52
CA ASP A 113 32.18 57.96 -1.91
C ASP A 113 33.52 57.66 -1.19
N THR A 114 34.28 58.72 -0.85
CA THR A 114 35.27 58.80 0.26
C THR A 114 36.68 58.16 0.12
N ILE A 115 37.75 58.96 0.24
CA ILE A 115 38.63 59.12 1.43
C ILE A 115 39.87 59.96 1.07
N VAL A 116 40.17 60.91 1.97
CA VAL A 116 41.32 61.82 2.04
C VAL A 116 42.51 61.14 2.74
N THR A 117 43.72 61.32 2.20
CA THR A 117 45.07 61.45 2.84
C THR A 117 46.05 61.68 1.67
N ASP A 118 47.02 62.59 1.63
CA ASP A 118 48.02 62.95 2.63
C ASP A 118 48.63 64.34 2.35
N VAL A 119 49.27 64.85 3.41
CA VAL A 119 49.93 66.14 3.57
C VAL A 119 51.45 65.99 3.35
N GLU A 120 52.10 67.16 3.12
CA GLU A 120 53.53 67.51 3.34
C GLU A 120 54.53 67.36 2.18
N THR A 121 54.98 68.52 1.66
CA THR A 121 56.31 69.13 1.94
C THR A 121 56.36 70.55 1.34
N GLN A 122 56.34 71.60 2.19
CA GLN A 122 57.42 72.57 2.46
C GLN A 122 57.91 73.42 1.26
N ASP A 123 57.70 74.74 1.33
CA ASP A 123 58.82 75.67 1.60
C ASP A 123 58.34 77.07 2.00
N TRP A 124 59.04 77.68 2.95
CA TRP A 124 58.67 78.91 3.64
C TRP A 124 59.82 79.92 3.63
N ALA A 125 59.43 81.17 3.39
CA ALA A 125 59.98 82.41 3.95
C ALA A 125 60.95 83.29 3.11
N VAL A 126 60.59 84.58 3.18
CA VAL A 126 61.39 85.82 3.06
C VAL A 126 61.52 86.49 1.69
N GLN A 127 60.66 87.50 1.46
CA GLN A 127 61.02 88.88 1.02
C GLN A 127 59.75 89.76 1.12
N ALA A 128 59.59 90.52 2.21
CA ALA A 128 59.77 91.99 2.29
C ALA A 128 58.66 92.79 1.55
N VAL A 129 57.69 93.40 2.26
CA VAL A 129 57.71 94.82 2.74
C VAL A 129 57.87 95.76 1.53
N ASP A 130 56.87 96.52 1.09
CA ASP A 130 56.27 97.64 1.82
C ASP A 130 55.08 98.25 1.04
N PHE A 131 54.36 99.18 1.68
CA PHE A 131 53.41 100.15 1.10
C PHE A 131 51.91 99.81 1.08
N ARG A 132 51.39 99.51 2.27
CA ARG A 132 50.13 100.10 2.74
C ARG A 132 50.46 101.12 3.84
N LEU A 133 50.46 102.40 3.48
CA LEU A 133 50.22 103.54 4.39
C LEU A 133 50.33 104.83 3.55
N LYS A 134 49.19 105.47 3.26
CA LYS A 134 48.93 106.91 3.54
C LYS A 134 47.64 107.35 2.83
N ALA A 135 46.52 106.83 3.31
CA ALA A 135 45.31 107.63 3.31
C ALA A 135 45.10 108.08 4.75
N ARG A 136 45.02 109.40 4.91
CA ARG A 136 44.16 110.07 5.90
C ARG A 136 44.66 110.15 7.35
N GLU A 137 45.09 111.36 7.68
CA GLU A 137 45.05 112.08 8.98
C GLU A 137 46.12 113.18 8.78
N ASP A 138 45.77 114.42 8.45
CA ASP A 138 45.17 115.35 9.39
C ASP A 138 44.41 116.47 8.68
N SER A 139 43.15 116.64 9.08
CA SER A 139 42.41 117.88 8.97
C SER A 139 41.77 118.09 10.33
N LEU A 140 41.99 119.28 10.91
CA LEU A 140 41.34 119.91 12.07
C LEU A 140 42.13 120.00 13.39
N ALA A 141 42.66 121.19 13.67
CA ALA A 141 42.48 121.96 14.91
C ALA A 141 42.91 123.42 14.62
N PHE A 142 42.00 124.36 14.37
CA PHE A 142 41.27 125.18 15.35
C PHE A 142 42.12 126.22 16.10
N ASN A 143 41.93 127.49 15.69
CA ASN A 143 42.04 128.78 16.39
C ASN A 143 43.34 129.64 16.41
N ARG A 144 43.29 130.72 15.61
CA ARG A 144 42.99 132.14 16.00
C ARG A 144 44.10 133.07 16.55
N ASP A 145 44.06 134.30 16.00
CA ASP A 145 44.55 135.65 16.44
C ASP A 145 46.07 135.94 16.30
N LEU A 146 46.58 137.15 15.99
CA LEU A 146 46.11 138.47 15.53
C LEU A 146 47.38 139.37 15.41
N ALA A 147 47.39 140.39 14.52
CA ALA A 147 48.20 141.63 14.55
C ALA A 147 49.73 141.54 14.21
N SER A 148 50.43 142.49 13.57
CA SER A 148 50.16 143.83 13.00
C SER A 148 51.46 144.41 12.36
N THR A 149 51.36 145.02 11.17
CA THR A 149 52.05 146.23 10.62
C THR A 149 53.61 146.39 10.61
N PRO A 150 54.17 147.33 9.79
CA PRO A 150 55.43 147.12 9.04
C PRO A 150 56.55 148.18 9.27
N GLU A 151 57.62 148.07 8.47
CA GLU A 151 58.36 149.16 7.78
C GLU A 151 59.71 149.70 8.33
N LYS A 152 60.71 149.79 7.41
CA LYS A 152 61.65 150.93 7.10
C LYS A 152 63.17 150.64 7.04
N ILE A 153 63.80 151.52 6.23
CA ILE A 153 65.21 152.05 6.21
C ILE A 153 66.04 151.49 5.01
N LYS A 154 66.55 152.28 4.02
CA LYS A 154 67.11 153.66 4.01
C LYS A 154 67.28 154.31 2.59
N GLN A 155 66.97 155.62 2.52
CA GLN A 155 67.68 156.82 1.95
C GLN A 155 68.21 156.84 0.49
N ALA A 156 67.72 157.74 -0.40
CA ALA A 156 68.00 159.20 -0.59
C ALA A 156 68.99 159.41 -1.77
N SER A 157 68.81 160.30 -2.75
CA SER A 157 68.46 161.72 -2.62
C SER A 157 67.84 162.34 -3.89
N HIS A 158 66.76 163.09 -3.67
CA HIS A 158 66.29 164.22 -4.47
C HIS A 158 67.42 165.23 -4.76
N VAL A 159 67.56 165.71 -6.01
CA VAL A 159 67.34 167.12 -6.46
C VAL A 159 67.36 167.19 -8.02
N ARG A 160 66.61 166.38 -8.80
CA ARG A 160 66.51 166.64 -10.27
C ARG A 160 65.16 166.52 -10.97
N GLU A 161 64.16 165.77 -10.52
CA GLU A 161 62.97 165.52 -11.38
C GLU A 161 61.73 166.35 -11.06
N SER A 162 61.94 167.60 -10.62
CA SER A 162 60.84 168.56 -10.44
C SER A 162 60.16 169.01 -11.74
N GLN A 163 60.60 168.54 -12.92
CA GLN A 163 59.98 168.83 -14.22
C GLN A 163 59.38 167.59 -14.90
N ALA A 164 59.64 166.37 -14.40
CA ALA A 164 59.13 165.12 -14.96
C ALA A 164 57.82 164.63 -14.31
N MET A 165 57.50 165.10 -13.10
CA MET A 165 56.35 164.61 -12.32
C MET A 165 54.99 164.88 -12.99
N THR A 166 54.87 165.97 -13.76
CA THR A 166 53.57 166.41 -14.31
C THR A 166 53.19 165.69 -15.60
N GLU A 167 54.15 165.29 -16.44
CA GLU A 167 53.90 164.47 -17.64
C GLU A 167 53.70 162.98 -17.31
N ILE A 168 54.36 162.49 -16.25
CA ILE A 168 54.18 161.11 -15.76
C ILE A 168 52.76 160.91 -15.18
N GLN A 169 52.16 161.95 -14.60
CA GLN A 169 50.84 161.87 -13.98
C GLN A 169 49.69 161.64 -14.99
N SER A 170 49.78 162.18 -16.22
CA SER A 170 48.74 161.96 -17.24
C SER A 170 48.86 160.61 -17.95
N LEU A 171 50.08 160.07 -18.10
CA LEU A 171 50.33 158.79 -18.75
C LEU A 171 49.95 157.59 -17.86
N LEU A 172 50.10 157.73 -16.53
CA LEU A 172 49.69 156.70 -15.57
C LEU A 172 48.17 156.49 -15.55
N SER A 173 47.40 157.57 -15.66
CA SER A 173 45.93 157.49 -15.67
C SER A 173 45.37 156.80 -16.92
N SER A 174 46.01 156.94 -18.09
CA SER A 174 45.56 156.25 -19.31
C SER A 174 45.93 154.76 -19.30
N LEU A 175 47.07 154.40 -18.72
CA LEU A 175 47.49 153.00 -18.57
C LEU A 175 46.67 152.22 -17.54
N GLU A 176 46.20 152.86 -16.47
CA GLU A 176 45.30 152.22 -15.50
C GLU A 176 43.93 151.86 -16.13
N LEU A 177 43.40 152.71 -17.01
CA LEU A 177 42.13 152.42 -17.70
C LEU A 177 42.29 151.23 -18.66
N GLU A 178 43.33 151.23 -19.51
CA GLU A 178 43.61 150.13 -20.45
C GLU A 178 43.86 148.79 -19.74
N ARG A 179 44.54 148.81 -18.59
CA ARG A 179 44.77 147.60 -17.78
C ARG A 179 43.47 147.01 -17.23
N THR A 180 42.54 147.85 -16.79
CA THR A 180 41.24 147.39 -16.25
C THR A 180 40.31 146.83 -17.33
N GLU A 181 40.36 147.37 -18.55
CA GLU A 181 39.57 146.85 -19.68
C GLU A 181 40.10 145.49 -20.15
N ALA A 182 41.43 145.33 -20.24
CA ALA A 182 42.05 144.06 -20.60
C ALA A 182 41.72 142.93 -19.59
N ASP A 183 41.77 143.22 -18.28
CA ASP A 183 41.42 142.25 -17.23
C ASP A 183 39.94 141.84 -17.28
N ASN A 184 39.05 142.76 -17.61
CA ASN A 184 37.62 142.48 -17.72
C ASN A 184 37.28 141.66 -18.96
N GLN A 185 38.02 141.85 -20.06
CA GLN A 185 37.84 141.07 -21.29
C GLN A 185 38.30 139.63 -21.10
N ALA A 186 39.45 139.41 -20.47
CA ALA A 186 39.97 138.08 -20.15
C ALA A 186 39.04 137.26 -19.23
N LYS A 187 38.38 137.90 -18.25
CA LYS A 187 37.41 137.23 -17.37
C LYS A 187 36.16 136.76 -18.11
N ARG A 188 35.65 137.54 -19.07
CA ARG A 188 34.46 137.16 -19.85
C ARG A 188 34.73 135.96 -20.75
N GLU A 189 35.89 135.95 -21.41
CA GLU A 189 36.29 134.84 -22.28
C GLU A 189 36.52 133.54 -21.48
N PHE A 190 37.07 133.63 -20.27
CA PHE A 190 37.22 132.48 -19.36
C PHE A 190 35.87 131.87 -18.94
N HIS A 191 34.91 132.71 -18.56
CA HIS A 191 33.59 132.24 -18.12
C HIS A 191 32.77 131.60 -19.25
N ALA A 192 32.81 132.17 -20.46
CA ALA A 192 32.13 131.60 -21.62
C ALA A 192 32.69 130.21 -22.00
N ARG A 193 34.02 130.05 -21.91
CA ARG A 193 34.70 128.78 -22.22
C ARG A 193 34.41 127.70 -21.17
N ASN A 194 34.23 128.09 -19.90
CA ASN A 194 33.92 127.16 -18.83
C ASN A 194 32.47 126.64 -18.92
N GLN A 195 31.51 127.50 -19.29
CA GLN A 195 30.09 127.11 -19.38
C GLN A 195 29.83 126.06 -20.47
N LEU A 196 30.47 126.19 -21.63
CA LEU A 196 30.38 125.19 -22.72
C LEU A 196 31.00 123.84 -22.36
N LEU A 197 32.00 123.82 -21.47
CA LEU A 197 32.63 122.60 -21.00
C LEU A 197 31.69 121.79 -20.09
N TRP A 198 30.92 122.48 -19.23
CA TRP A 198 29.97 121.85 -18.31
C TRP A 198 28.75 121.24 -19.01
N GLU A 199 28.21 121.89 -20.05
CA GLU A 199 27.06 121.35 -20.81
C GLU A 199 27.38 120.09 -21.63
N GLY A 200 28.66 119.84 -21.94
CA GLY A 200 29.11 118.61 -22.60
C GLY A 200 29.27 117.41 -21.66
N ILE A 201 29.63 117.67 -20.39
CA ILE A 201 29.82 116.62 -19.38
C ILE A 201 28.46 116.06 -18.94
N ASP A 202 27.45 116.91 -18.76
CA ASP A 202 26.12 116.48 -18.30
C ASP A 202 25.37 115.61 -19.32
N ARG A 203 25.52 115.87 -20.62
CA ARG A 203 24.91 115.05 -21.68
C ARG A 203 25.50 113.63 -21.75
N THR A 204 26.78 113.49 -21.44
CA THR A 204 27.49 112.20 -21.52
C THR A 204 27.12 111.29 -20.35
N ILE A 205 26.90 111.86 -19.15
CA ILE A 205 26.52 111.12 -17.95
C ILE A 205 25.08 110.57 -18.05
N ALA A 206 24.16 111.34 -18.63
CA ALA A 206 22.77 110.92 -18.80
C ALA A 206 22.61 109.72 -19.76
N ALA A 207 23.39 109.68 -20.85
CA ALA A 207 23.32 108.61 -21.85
C ALA A 207 23.80 107.24 -21.31
N VAL A 208 24.84 107.22 -20.47
CA VAL A 208 25.41 105.98 -19.90
C VAL A 208 24.50 105.37 -18.83
N GLN A 209 23.75 106.19 -18.09
CA GLN A 209 22.85 105.71 -17.04
C GLN A 209 21.54 105.11 -17.58
N ALA A 210 21.05 105.58 -18.74
CA ALA A 210 19.84 105.05 -19.36
C ALA A 210 20.06 103.63 -19.93
N GLU A 211 21.21 103.37 -20.53
CA GLU A 211 21.52 102.08 -21.16
C GLU A 211 21.74 100.95 -20.14
N LYS A 212 22.39 101.25 -19.00
CA LYS A 212 22.57 100.28 -17.90
C LYS A 212 21.26 99.84 -17.24
N ARG A 213 20.24 100.69 -17.21
CA ARG A 213 18.94 100.36 -16.60
C ARG A 213 18.13 99.40 -17.46
N ARG A 214 18.19 99.52 -18.79
CA ARG A 214 17.53 98.60 -19.73
C ARG A 214 18.09 97.17 -19.66
N ILE A 215 19.42 97.03 -19.61
CA ILE A 215 20.06 95.70 -19.59
C ILE A 215 19.73 94.94 -18.29
N ALA A 216 19.71 95.62 -17.14
CA ALA A 216 19.42 95.00 -15.85
C ALA A 216 17.95 94.57 -15.67
N GLU A 217 17.01 95.19 -16.39
CA GLU A 217 15.58 94.90 -16.29
C GLU A 217 15.19 93.69 -17.17
N GLU A 218 15.84 93.53 -18.33
CA GLU A 218 15.67 92.39 -19.23
C GLU A 218 16.21 91.09 -18.62
N GLU A 219 17.39 91.14 -17.96
CA GLU A 219 17.98 89.98 -17.28
C GLU A 219 17.14 89.48 -16.10
N LYS A 220 16.50 90.38 -15.35
CA LYS A 220 15.61 90.00 -14.24
C LYS A 220 14.34 89.30 -14.71
N ARG A 221 13.73 89.74 -15.83
CA ARG A 221 12.53 89.09 -16.38
C ARG A 221 12.84 87.67 -16.88
N GLN A 222 14.01 87.46 -17.49
CA GLN A 222 14.40 86.13 -17.97
C GLN A 222 14.76 85.14 -16.86
N ALA A 223 15.29 85.61 -15.72
CA ALA A 223 15.57 84.76 -14.57
C ALA A 223 14.29 84.33 -13.82
N GLU A 224 13.28 85.19 -13.75
CA GLU A 224 12.02 84.89 -13.06
C GLU A 224 11.17 83.85 -13.83
N VAL A 225 11.17 83.89 -15.16
CA VAL A 225 10.45 82.91 -16.01
C VAL A 225 11.08 81.52 -15.90
N ARG A 226 12.41 81.41 -15.99
CA ARG A 226 13.12 80.12 -15.86
C ARG A 226 12.91 79.48 -14.48
N ARG A 227 12.93 80.27 -13.40
CA ARG A 227 12.67 79.76 -12.05
C ARG A 227 11.24 79.19 -11.90
N LYS A 228 10.25 79.84 -12.50
CA LYS A 228 8.85 79.36 -12.47
C LYS A 228 8.65 78.11 -13.31
N GLU A 229 9.29 78.00 -14.47
CA GLU A 229 9.24 76.81 -15.32
C GLU A 229 9.96 75.61 -14.64
N GLU A 230 11.10 75.83 -14.01
CA GLU A 230 11.82 74.80 -13.25
C GLU A 230 11.02 74.30 -12.03
N GLU A 231 10.38 75.21 -11.28
CA GLU A 231 9.50 74.84 -10.15
C GLU A 231 8.24 74.07 -10.60
N GLU A 232 7.63 74.43 -11.74
CA GLU A 232 6.44 73.74 -12.26
C GLU A 232 6.80 72.35 -12.81
N VAL A 233 7.92 72.22 -13.52
CA VAL A 233 8.43 70.92 -14.01
C VAL A 233 8.81 70.01 -12.86
N GLN A 234 9.45 70.55 -11.80
CA GLN A 234 9.81 69.77 -10.63
C GLN A 234 8.58 69.27 -9.86
N ARG A 235 7.54 70.12 -9.70
CA ARG A 235 6.27 69.70 -9.08
C ARG A 235 5.54 68.62 -9.86
N LYS A 236 5.50 68.72 -11.20
CA LYS A 236 4.87 67.69 -12.05
C LYS A 236 5.63 66.36 -11.96
N ARG A 237 6.97 66.38 -11.98
CA ARG A 237 7.80 65.18 -11.81
C ARG A 237 7.64 64.55 -10.43
N ASP A 238 7.58 65.34 -9.36
CA ASP A 238 7.40 64.82 -7.99
C ASP A 238 5.99 64.23 -7.79
N GLU A 239 4.96 64.85 -8.40
CA GLU A 239 3.59 64.32 -8.36
C GLU A 239 3.43 63.05 -9.21
N GLU A 240 4.09 62.97 -10.37
CA GLU A 240 4.11 61.79 -11.23
C GLU A 240 4.86 60.63 -10.57
N ARG A 241 6.04 60.86 -9.98
CA ARG A 241 6.75 59.83 -9.19
C ARG A 241 5.91 59.33 -8.02
N ARG A 242 5.20 60.21 -7.30
CA ARG A 242 4.36 59.81 -6.17
C ARG A 242 3.18 58.96 -6.62
N ARG A 243 2.57 59.28 -7.77
CA ARG A 243 1.47 58.50 -8.35
C ARG A 243 1.96 57.15 -8.89
N GLU A 244 3.13 57.08 -9.51
CA GLU A 244 3.73 55.81 -9.94
C GLU A 244 4.12 54.93 -8.75
N GLU A 245 4.68 55.51 -7.69
CA GLU A 245 5.06 54.77 -6.49
C GLU A 245 3.84 54.27 -5.72
N GLU A 246 2.76 55.05 -5.63
CA GLU A 246 1.46 54.61 -5.09
C GLU A 246 0.84 53.50 -5.94
N LYS A 247 0.87 53.61 -7.28
CA LYS A 247 0.38 52.56 -8.18
C LYS A 247 1.18 51.27 -8.04
N ARG A 248 2.51 51.37 -7.99
CA ARG A 248 3.40 50.21 -7.80
C ARG A 248 3.17 49.54 -6.45
N LYS A 249 3.04 50.33 -5.37
CA LYS A 249 2.69 49.81 -4.04
C LYS A 249 1.30 49.17 -3.99
N ALA A 250 0.32 49.75 -4.66
CA ALA A 250 -1.04 49.19 -4.75
C ALA A 250 -1.08 47.90 -5.58
N GLU A 251 -0.32 47.84 -6.67
CA GLU A 251 -0.21 46.65 -7.52
C GLU A 251 0.56 45.52 -6.84
N GLU A 252 1.70 45.81 -6.20
CA GLU A 252 2.44 44.84 -5.37
C GLU A 252 1.59 44.33 -4.20
N ALA A 253 0.80 45.21 -3.55
CA ALA A 253 -0.12 44.82 -2.49
C ALA A 253 -1.25 43.91 -3.00
N ARG A 254 -1.80 44.17 -4.19
CA ARG A 254 -2.81 43.31 -4.82
C ARG A 254 -2.24 41.96 -5.22
N ILE A 255 -1.04 41.92 -5.81
CA ILE A 255 -0.37 40.67 -6.19
C ILE A 255 -0.03 39.85 -4.93
N ARG A 256 0.44 40.49 -3.87
CA ARG A 256 0.71 39.82 -2.58
C ARG A 256 -0.58 39.29 -1.93
N ALA A 257 -1.67 40.04 -2.00
CA ALA A 257 -2.97 39.59 -1.49
C ALA A 257 -3.56 38.42 -2.30
N ASP A 258 -3.51 38.47 -3.64
CA ASP A 258 -3.98 37.37 -4.50
C ASP A 258 -3.13 36.10 -4.33
N LYS A 259 -1.80 36.24 -4.21
CA LYS A 259 -0.90 35.13 -3.93
C LYS A 259 -1.16 34.51 -2.56
N ALA A 260 -1.34 35.33 -1.52
CA ALA A 260 -1.64 34.84 -0.17
C ALA A 260 -3.02 34.16 -0.08
N GLU A 261 -4.01 34.63 -0.84
CA GLU A 261 -5.34 34.01 -0.91
C GLU A 261 -5.29 32.67 -1.66
N ARG A 262 -4.57 32.60 -2.80
CA ARG A 262 -4.34 31.33 -3.51
C ARG A 262 -3.59 30.31 -2.66
N GLU A 263 -2.52 30.72 -1.99
CA GLU A 263 -1.77 29.83 -1.08
C GLU A 263 -2.64 29.33 0.09
N ARG A 264 -3.55 30.16 0.62
CA ARG A 264 -4.52 29.74 1.65
C ARG A 264 -5.54 28.75 1.11
N GLN A 265 -6.09 28.98 -0.07
CA GLN A 265 -7.06 28.09 -0.70
C GLN A 265 -6.43 26.74 -1.09
N GLU A 266 -5.20 26.74 -1.61
CA GLU A 266 -4.43 25.52 -1.91
C GLU A 266 -4.07 24.76 -0.63
N ALA A 267 -3.65 25.45 0.43
CA ALA A 267 -3.37 24.82 1.72
C ALA A 267 -4.62 24.23 2.37
N GLU A 268 -5.78 24.91 2.30
CA GLU A 268 -7.05 24.40 2.83
C GLU A 268 -7.56 23.19 2.03
N LYS A 269 -7.42 23.22 0.69
CA LYS A 269 -7.77 22.10 -0.18
C LYS A 269 -6.84 20.90 0.04
N ALA A 270 -5.53 21.12 0.14
CA ALA A 270 -4.55 20.09 0.45
C ALA A 270 -4.81 19.46 1.82
N LYS A 271 -5.20 20.27 2.82
CA LYS A 271 -5.58 19.78 4.14
C LYS A 271 -6.86 18.94 4.10
N ARG A 272 -7.92 19.39 3.40
CA ARG A 272 -9.15 18.59 3.20
C ARG A 272 -8.90 17.28 2.46
N ASP A 273 -8.09 17.31 1.40
CA ASP A 273 -7.76 16.11 0.61
C ASP A 273 -6.92 15.12 1.43
N ALA A 274 -6.00 15.61 2.29
CA ALA A 274 -5.25 14.77 3.22
C ALA A 274 -6.16 14.16 4.30
N GLU A 275 -7.07 14.94 4.88
CA GLU A 275 -8.01 14.49 5.91
C GLU A 275 -9.01 13.46 5.34
N LEU A 276 -9.49 13.66 4.10
CA LEU A 276 -10.36 12.70 3.40
C LEU A 276 -9.61 11.40 3.09
N LYS A 277 -8.38 11.46 2.59
CA LYS A 277 -7.54 10.28 2.35
C LYS A 277 -7.24 9.51 3.63
N GLN A 278 -6.97 10.23 4.72
CA GLN A 278 -6.72 9.61 6.04
C GLN A 278 -7.99 8.94 6.57
N THR A 279 -9.15 9.62 6.50
CA THR A 279 -10.43 9.05 6.94
C THR A 279 -10.82 7.83 6.10
N GLN A 280 -10.62 7.88 4.78
CA GLN A 280 -10.85 6.73 3.89
C GLN A 280 -9.89 5.57 4.19
N ALA A 281 -8.62 5.84 4.47
CA ALA A 281 -7.64 4.81 4.84
C ALA A 281 -7.98 4.18 6.20
N GLU A 282 -8.37 4.98 7.20
CA GLU A 282 -8.78 4.50 8.52
C GLU A 282 -10.09 3.70 8.45
N GLU A 283 -11.06 4.13 7.64
CA GLU A 283 -12.30 3.39 7.41
C GLU A 283 -12.03 2.06 6.68
N GLN A 284 -11.19 2.06 5.65
CA GLN A 284 -10.77 0.83 4.96
C GLN A 284 -10.02 -0.12 5.91
N GLN A 285 -9.12 0.38 6.75
CA GLN A 285 -8.44 -0.44 7.77
C GLN A 285 -9.43 -1.01 8.78
N ARG A 286 -10.38 -0.21 9.28
CA ARG A 286 -11.40 -0.67 10.22
C ARG A 286 -12.32 -1.73 9.62
N LEU A 287 -12.76 -1.55 8.38
CA LEU A 287 -13.55 -2.54 7.64
C LEU A 287 -12.75 -3.83 7.41
N PHE A 288 -11.46 -3.70 7.06
CA PHE A 288 -10.57 -4.85 6.89
C PHE A 288 -10.38 -5.63 8.20
N GLU A 289 -10.13 -4.95 9.32
CA GLU A 289 -9.99 -5.59 10.63
C GLU A 289 -11.28 -6.24 11.12
N ALA A 290 -12.44 -5.58 10.92
CA ALA A 290 -13.75 -6.15 11.26
C ALA A 290 -14.05 -7.39 10.42
N SER A 291 -13.75 -7.33 9.12
CA SER A 291 -13.86 -8.48 8.21
C SER A 291 -12.94 -9.62 8.65
N ARG A 292 -11.70 -9.32 9.04
CA ARG A 292 -10.73 -10.31 9.54
C ARG A 292 -11.23 -11.01 10.80
N LYS A 293 -11.73 -10.26 11.79
CA LYS A 293 -12.30 -10.84 13.04
C LYS A 293 -13.52 -11.71 12.76
N ASN A 294 -14.43 -11.27 11.88
CA ASN A 294 -15.58 -12.07 11.47
C ASN A 294 -15.14 -13.35 10.73
N ALA A 295 -14.11 -13.28 9.88
CA ALA A 295 -13.54 -14.43 9.20
C ALA A 295 -12.90 -15.42 10.18
N GLU A 296 -12.15 -14.93 11.18
CA GLU A 296 -11.57 -15.75 12.26
C GLU A 296 -12.66 -16.47 13.08
N GLN A 297 -13.73 -15.77 13.47
CA GLN A 297 -14.85 -16.36 14.22
C GLN A 297 -15.63 -17.39 13.39
N ASN A 298 -15.86 -17.10 12.11
CA ASN A 298 -16.47 -18.05 11.18
C ASN A 298 -15.58 -19.27 10.93
N ALA A 299 -14.25 -19.10 10.89
CA ALA A 299 -13.29 -20.20 10.78
C ALA A 299 -13.36 -21.09 12.02
N LEU A 300 -13.34 -20.52 13.23
CA LEU A 300 -13.46 -21.29 14.47
C LEU A 300 -14.76 -22.10 14.52
N THR A 301 -15.90 -21.47 14.19
CA THR A 301 -17.20 -22.15 14.14
C THR A 301 -17.21 -23.26 13.10
N SER A 302 -16.57 -23.05 11.94
CA SER A 302 -16.46 -24.06 10.88
C SER A 302 -15.59 -25.24 11.34
N LEU A 303 -14.49 -24.99 12.05
CA LEU A 303 -13.62 -26.02 12.62
C LEU A 303 -14.37 -26.87 13.64
N GLN A 304 -15.09 -26.25 14.58
CA GLN A 304 -15.90 -26.96 15.57
C GLN A 304 -16.96 -27.86 14.92
N LYS A 305 -17.62 -27.37 13.86
CA LYS A 305 -18.57 -28.20 13.09
C LYS A 305 -17.89 -29.38 12.41
N ASN A 306 -16.71 -29.19 11.85
CA ASN A 306 -15.98 -30.28 11.21
C ASN A 306 -15.43 -31.30 12.23
N GLU A 307 -15.01 -30.84 13.41
CA GLU A 307 -14.62 -31.69 14.53
C GLU A 307 -15.80 -32.58 14.97
N GLN A 308 -16.97 -32.00 15.22
CA GLN A 308 -18.18 -32.77 15.56
C GLN A 308 -18.54 -33.79 14.47
N ARG A 309 -18.39 -33.43 13.19
CA ARG A 309 -18.58 -34.36 12.07
C ARG A 309 -17.56 -35.49 12.11
N TRP A 310 -16.29 -35.18 12.35
CA TRP A 310 -15.24 -36.18 12.46
C TRP A 310 -15.54 -37.15 13.62
N GLU A 311 -15.86 -36.64 14.80
CA GLU A 311 -16.20 -37.45 15.98
C GLU A 311 -17.40 -38.35 15.72
N LYS A 312 -18.46 -37.83 15.08
CA LYS A 312 -19.63 -38.63 14.67
C LYS A 312 -19.21 -39.84 13.84
N TRP A 313 -18.35 -39.65 12.85
CA TRP A 313 -17.95 -40.71 11.93
C TRP A 313 -16.96 -41.69 12.54
N VAL A 314 -16.06 -41.23 13.41
CA VAL A 314 -15.19 -42.08 14.22
C VAL A 314 -16.03 -42.98 15.13
N GLU A 315 -17.02 -42.42 15.81
CA GLU A 315 -17.92 -43.20 16.66
C GLU A 315 -18.76 -44.19 15.85
N HIS A 316 -19.28 -43.77 14.69
CA HIS A 316 -20.00 -44.65 13.77
C HIS A 316 -19.15 -45.85 13.34
N GLN A 317 -17.88 -45.61 13.03
CA GLN A 317 -16.92 -46.66 12.67
C GLN A 317 -16.58 -47.58 13.85
N ARG A 318 -16.42 -47.02 15.06
CA ARG A 318 -16.20 -47.79 16.29
C ARG A 318 -17.38 -48.71 16.58
N ARG A 319 -18.61 -48.19 16.49
CA ARG A 319 -19.84 -48.97 16.64
C ARG A 319 -19.97 -50.06 15.60
N THR A 320 -19.71 -49.75 14.33
CA THR A 320 -19.74 -50.76 13.26
C THR A 320 -18.75 -51.90 13.52
N LYS A 321 -17.59 -51.61 14.11
CA LYS A 321 -16.61 -52.64 14.52
C LYS A 321 -17.23 -53.60 15.54
N VAL A 322 -17.79 -53.07 16.63
CA VAL A 322 -18.32 -53.87 17.74
C VAL A 322 -19.65 -54.54 17.39
N GLU A 323 -20.61 -53.79 16.87
CA GLU A 323 -21.99 -54.25 16.66
C GLU A 323 -22.12 -55.22 15.47
N VAL A 324 -21.24 -55.09 14.46
CA VAL A 324 -21.33 -55.84 13.18
C VAL A 324 -20.10 -56.72 12.94
N ILE A 325 -18.89 -56.14 12.87
CA ILE A 325 -17.70 -56.88 12.42
C ILE A 325 -17.33 -57.98 13.43
N GLU A 326 -17.25 -57.66 14.71
CA GLU A 326 -16.89 -58.62 15.77
C GLU A 326 -17.94 -59.72 15.92
N ARG A 327 -19.24 -59.37 15.83
CA ARG A 327 -20.32 -60.37 15.81
C ARG A 327 -20.21 -61.36 14.67
N VAL A 328 -19.95 -60.88 13.45
CA VAL A 328 -19.77 -61.75 12.28
C VAL A 328 -18.53 -62.62 12.42
N LYS A 329 -17.45 -62.10 13.00
CA LYS A 329 -16.23 -62.88 13.25
C LYS A 329 -16.45 -63.98 14.28
N ALA A 330 -17.33 -63.76 15.26
CA ALA A 330 -17.67 -64.72 16.30
C ALA A 330 -18.67 -65.81 15.85
N ASP A 331 -19.51 -65.52 14.84
CA ASP A 331 -20.48 -66.46 14.28
C ASP A 331 -19.94 -67.15 13.02
N ASP A 332 -19.46 -68.40 13.17
CA ASP A 332 -18.92 -69.21 12.08
C ASP A 332 -19.95 -69.53 10.99
N GLY A 333 -21.23 -69.67 11.35
CA GLY A 333 -22.30 -69.94 10.38
C GLY A 333 -22.50 -68.73 9.47
N LEU A 334 -22.64 -67.56 10.07
CA LEU A 334 -22.77 -66.30 9.34
C LEU A 334 -21.54 -66.01 8.47
N LYS A 335 -20.34 -66.23 9.01
CA LYS A 335 -19.07 -66.07 8.27
C LYS A 335 -18.98 -66.98 7.05
N LYS A 336 -19.39 -68.26 7.18
CA LYS A 336 -19.44 -69.21 6.06
C LYS A 336 -20.44 -68.78 4.98
N ASN A 337 -21.62 -68.27 5.38
CA ASN A 337 -22.66 -67.82 4.45
C ASN A 337 -22.25 -66.59 3.65
N ILE A 338 -21.63 -65.58 4.29
CA ILE A 338 -21.24 -64.33 3.63
C ILE A 338 -19.89 -64.41 2.89
N GLY A 339 -19.03 -65.37 3.25
CA GLY A 339 -17.67 -65.50 2.71
C GLY A 339 -17.60 -65.59 1.17
N PRO A 340 -18.44 -66.43 0.51
CA PRO A 340 -18.52 -66.48 -0.94
C PRO A 340 -18.94 -65.15 -1.57
N ILE A 341 -19.93 -64.46 -0.99
CA ILE A 341 -20.41 -63.15 -1.48
C ILE A 341 -19.30 -62.10 -1.35
N LYS A 342 -18.62 -62.06 -0.20
CA LYS A 342 -17.45 -61.20 0.06
C LYS A 342 -16.38 -61.34 -1.03
N ARG A 343 -16.02 -62.58 -1.40
CA ARG A 343 -15.01 -62.86 -2.44
C ARG A 343 -15.47 -62.40 -3.83
N LYS A 344 -16.73 -62.64 -4.18
CA LYS A 344 -17.31 -62.14 -5.45
C LYS A 344 -17.23 -60.61 -5.52
N ILE A 345 -17.63 -59.92 -4.47
CA ILE A 345 -17.58 -58.45 -4.38
C ILE A 345 -16.15 -57.95 -4.55
N THR A 346 -15.17 -58.50 -3.82
CA THR A 346 -13.76 -58.10 -3.97
C THR A 346 -13.27 -58.27 -5.40
N ARG A 347 -13.53 -59.43 -6.01
CA ARG A 347 -13.11 -59.70 -7.39
C ARG A 347 -13.76 -58.72 -8.37
N ARG A 348 -15.06 -58.45 -8.24
CA ARG A 348 -15.81 -57.54 -9.10
C ARG A 348 -15.29 -56.10 -9.00
N ILE A 349 -15.00 -55.63 -7.78
CA ILE A 349 -14.45 -54.28 -7.55
C ILE A 349 -13.07 -54.14 -8.22
N GLY A 350 -12.19 -55.14 -8.11
CA GLY A 350 -10.87 -55.11 -8.77
C GLY A 350 -10.89 -55.39 -10.28
N GLN A 351 -12.04 -55.73 -10.86
CA GLN A 351 -12.21 -55.96 -12.31
C GLN A 351 -12.91 -54.78 -13.00
N ILE A 352 -13.15 -53.69 -12.27
CA ILE A 352 -13.87 -52.56 -12.82
C ILE A 352 -12.98 -51.80 -13.82
N VAL A 353 -13.51 -51.58 -15.01
CA VAL A 353 -12.84 -50.77 -16.04
C VAL A 353 -13.73 -49.61 -16.42
N ASN A 354 -13.16 -48.55 -17.00
CA ASN A 354 -13.90 -47.32 -17.33
C ASN A 354 -14.78 -47.45 -18.59
N THR A 355 -15.53 -48.53 -18.75
CA THR A 355 -16.54 -48.71 -19.80
C THR A 355 -17.93 -48.79 -19.18
N ARG A 356 -18.95 -48.35 -19.92
CA ARG A 356 -20.33 -48.32 -19.41
C ARG A 356 -20.82 -49.72 -19.08
N GLU A 357 -20.55 -50.68 -19.96
CA GLU A 357 -20.99 -52.06 -19.85
C GLU A 357 -20.36 -52.74 -18.63
N SER A 358 -19.05 -52.54 -18.42
CA SER A 358 -18.34 -53.09 -17.26
C SER A 358 -18.92 -52.55 -15.96
N ILE A 359 -19.00 -51.23 -15.83
CA ILE A 359 -19.47 -50.59 -14.60
C ILE A 359 -20.92 -50.97 -14.31
N VAL A 360 -21.82 -50.92 -15.30
CA VAL A 360 -23.23 -51.26 -15.11
C VAL A 360 -23.40 -52.74 -14.74
N SER A 361 -22.73 -53.65 -15.45
CA SER A 361 -22.80 -55.09 -15.18
C SER A 361 -22.26 -55.45 -13.79
N ILE A 362 -21.10 -54.89 -13.41
CA ILE A 362 -20.50 -55.10 -12.09
C ILE A 362 -21.39 -54.52 -10.99
N THR A 363 -21.89 -53.29 -11.18
CA THR A 363 -22.78 -52.64 -10.21
C THR A 363 -24.06 -53.45 -10.01
N GLN A 364 -24.66 -53.93 -11.10
CA GLN A 364 -25.87 -54.74 -11.05
C GLN A 364 -25.64 -56.06 -10.32
N ALA A 365 -24.52 -56.72 -10.58
CA ALA A 365 -24.24 -57.99 -9.94
C ALA A 365 -23.88 -57.85 -8.45
N ILE A 366 -23.22 -56.75 -8.04
CA ILE A 366 -23.02 -56.44 -6.61
C ILE A 366 -24.37 -56.11 -5.95
N HIS A 367 -25.25 -55.40 -6.64
CA HIS A 367 -26.60 -55.13 -6.17
C HIS A 367 -27.40 -56.42 -5.91
N GLU A 368 -27.35 -57.39 -6.82
CA GLU A 368 -27.97 -58.72 -6.64
C GLU A 368 -27.38 -59.47 -5.45
N ASP A 369 -26.04 -59.49 -5.33
CA ASP A 369 -25.32 -60.09 -4.21
C ASP A 369 -25.71 -59.45 -2.86
N LEU A 370 -26.01 -58.15 -2.82
CA LEU A 370 -26.49 -57.44 -1.63
C LEU A 370 -27.98 -57.70 -1.33
N CYS A 371 -28.84 -57.73 -2.36
CA CYS A 371 -30.26 -58.05 -2.21
C CYS A 371 -30.46 -59.48 -1.70
N ALA A 372 -29.56 -60.42 -2.02
CA ALA A 372 -29.61 -61.80 -1.55
C ALA A 372 -29.53 -61.95 -0.01
N VAL A 373 -29.05 -60.93 0.70
CA VAL A 373 -28.97 -60.92 2.18
C VAL A 373 -29.97 -59.96 2.84
N LEU A 374 -30.88 -59.38 2.06
CA LEU A 374 -31.96 -58.50 2.53
C LEU A 374 -33.30 -59.25 2.50
N SER A 375 -34.25 -58.77 3.31
CA SER A 375 -35.63 -59.29 3.35
C SER A 375 -36.49 -58.81 2.16
N HIS A 376 -36.10 -57.71 1.53
CA HIS A 376 -36.76 -57.09 0.39
C HIS A 376 -35.71 -56.63 -0.62
N GLN A 377 -36.12 -56.46 -1.88
CA GLN A 377 -35.24 -55.95 -2.91
C GLN A 377 -35.06 -54.45 -2.75
N ALA A 378 -33.83 -54.01 -2.49
CA ALA A 378 -33.50 -52.59 -2.49
C ALA A 378 -33.78 -52.02 -3.89
N SER A 379 -34.34 -50.82 -3.95
CA SER A 379 -34.53 -50.15 -5.23
C SER A 379 -34.51 -48.64 -5.06
N ALA A 380 -34.51 -47.89 -6.17
CA ALA A 380 -34.66 -46.44 -6.07
C ALA A 380 -35.96 -46.05 -5.34
N ALA A 381 -37.04 -46.79 -5.56
CA ALA A 381 -38.36 -46.54 -4.96
C ALA A 381 -38.43 -46.97 -3.49
N GLU A 382 -37.75 -48.05 -3.14
CA GLU A 382 -37.65 -48.60 -1.79
C GLU A 382 -36.18 -48.61 -1.34
N PRO A 383 -35.64 -47.43 -0.96
CA PRO A 383 -34.28 -47.34 -0.48
C PRO A 383 -34.14 -47.99 0.89
N VAL A 384 -32.97 -48.56 1.14
CA VAL A 384 -32.53 -49.10 2.43
C VAL A 384 -31.66 -48.02 3.10
N PRO A 385 -32.24 -47.13 3.93
CA PRO A 385 -31.47 -46.15 4.68
C PRO A 385 -30.67 -46.84 5.78
N PHE A 386 -29.65 -46.16 6.29
CA PHE A 386 -28.92 -46.66 7.45
C PHE A 386 -29.85 -46.74 8.67
N SER A 387 -29.94 -47.92 9.29
CA SER A 387 -30.70 -48.15 10.53
C SER A 387 -30.00 -49.22 11.38
N ARG A 388 -30.28 -49.23 12.68
CA ARG A 388 -29.75 -50.23 13.62
C ARG A 388 -30.33 -51.62 13.39
N ASP A 389 -31.53 -51.70 12.81
CA ASP A 389 -32.26 -52.96 12.62
C ASP A 389 -31.91 -53.65 11.29
N LEU A 390 -30.93 -53.13 10.55
CA LEU A 390 -30.48 -53.74 9.30
C LEU A 390 -29.85 -55.12 9.55
N PRO A 391 -30.04 -56.09 8.63
CA PRO A 391 -29.41 -57.39 8.74
C PRO A 391 -27.88 -57.28 8.90
N ILE A 392 -27.33 -57.97 9.91
CA ILE A 392 -25.89 -57.93 10.23
C ILE A 392 -25.05 -58.34 9.02
N ALA A 393 -25.50 -59.34 8.25
CA ALA A 393 -24.85 -59.77 7.00
C ALA A 393 -24.73 -58.62 5.99
N TYR A 394 -25.81 -57.87 5.77
CA TYR A 394 -25.85 -56.74 4.85
C TYR A 394 -24.90 -55.63 5.30
N MET A 395 -24.98 -55.24 6.58
CA MET A 395 -24.08 -54.22 7.16
C MET A 395 -22.61 -54.60 7.07
N TYR A 396 -22.29 -55.89 7.25
CA TYR A 396 -20.94 -56.40 7.10
C TYR A 396 -20.45 -56.32 5.64
N LEU A 397 -21.30 -56.68 4.67
CA LEU A 397 -20.96 -56.58 3.26
C LEU A 397 -20.77 -55.11 2.82
N LEU A 398 -21.59 -54.18 3.30
CA LEU A 398 -21.37 -52.74 3.05
C LEU A 398 -20.02 -52.29 3.61
N SER A 399 -19.70 -52.67 4.85
CA SER A 399 -18.40 -52.36 5.46
C SER A 399 -17.23 -52.96 4.67
N HIS A 400 -17.42 -54.16 4.11
CA HIS A 400 -16.43 -54.82 3.25
C HIS A 400 -16.28 -54.13 1.89
N ILE A 401 -17.38 -53.72 1.24
CA ILE A 401 -17.33 -52.91 0.01
C ILE A 401 -16.52 -51.64 0.27
N SER A 402 -16.81 -50.92 1.35
CA SER A 402 -16.04 -49.73 1.72
C SER A 402 -14.56 -50.07 1.96
N LYS A 403 -14.23 -51.23 2.56
CA LYS A 403 -12.83 -51.67 2.71
C LYS A 403 -12.16 -51.85 1.35
N ALA A 404 -12.82 -52.56 0.44
CA ALA A 404 -12.28 -52.86 -0.88
C ALA A 404 -12.08 -51.60 -1.73
N LEU A 405 -13.01 -50.64 -1.67
CA LEU A 405 -12.90 -49.35 -2.36
C LEU A 405 -11.69 -48.54 -1.88
N LEU A 406 -11.47 -48.45 -0.57
CA LEU A 406 -10.31 -47.74 -0.03
C LEU A 406 -9.01 -48.47 -0.35
N HIS A 407 -9.00 -49.81 -0.33
CA HIS A 407 -7.82 -50.57 -0.76
C HIS A 407 -7.49 -50.30 -2.23
N GLN A 408 -8.52 -50.18 -3.09
CA GLN A 408 -8.34 -49.77 -4.47
C GLN A 408 -7.82 -48.33 -4.63
N ALA A 409 -8.26 -47.42 -3.74
CA ALA A 409 -7.70 -46.08 -3.70
C ALA A 409 -6.20 -46.09 -3.38
N GLU A 410 -5.81 -46.87 -2.38
CA GLU A 410 -4.42 -46.96 -1.91
C GLU A 410 -3.48 -47.68 -2.91
N ASN A 411 -4.02 -48.37 -3.93
CA ASN A 411 -3.25 -49.10 -4.95
C ASN A 411 -3.42 -48.51 -6.36
N GLU A 412 -4.60 -48.70 -6.97
CA GLU A 412 -4.82 -48.34 -8.38
C GLU A 412 -4.99 -46.83 -8.58
N VAL A 413 -5.73 -46.15 -7.69
CA VAL A 413 -5.89 -44.68 -7.78
C VAL A 413 -4.59 -43.96 -7.45
N LEU A 414 -3.82 -44.51 -6.51
CA LEU A 414 -2.47 -44.04 -6.18
C LEU A 414 -1.55 -44.07 -7.41
N ALA A 415 -1.56 -45.19 -8.15
CA ALA A 415 -0.78 -45.33 -9.37
C ALA A 415 -1.34 -44.49 -10.53
N LYS A 416 -2.67 -44.38 -10.62
CA LYS A 416 -3.36 -43.68 -11.70
C LYS A 416 -4.67 -43.04 -11.21
N ALA A 417 -4.65 -41.72 -11.02
CA ALA A 417 -5.79 -40.95 -10.51
C ALA A 417 -7.09 -41.16 -11.31
N GLU A 418 -7.00 -41.35 -12.63
CA GLU A 418 -8.14 -41.66 -13.52
C GLU A 418 -8.94 -42.91 -13.11
N ALA A 419 -8.31 -43.87 -12.42
CA ALA A 419 -8.97 -45.08 -11.92
C ALA A 419 -10.02 -44.79 -10.82
N ALA A 420 -10.05 -43.57 -10.28
CA ALA A 420 -11.04 -43.15 -9.30
C ALA A 420 -12.47 -43.11 -9.87
N PHE A 421 -12.65 -42.71 -11.13
CA PHE A 421 -14.00 -42.51 -11.67
C PHE A 421 -14.83 -43.79 -11.87
N PRO A 422 -14.28 -44.90 -12.38
CA PRO A 422 -15.02 -46.17 -12.42
C PRO A 422 -15.53 -46.60 -11.04
N LEU A 423 -14.68 -46.51 -10.02
CA LEU A 423 -15.04 -46.80 -8.63
C LEU A 423 -16.09 -45.83 -8.09
N ALA A 424 -15.97 -44.54 -8.42
CA ALA A 424 -16.94 -43.51 -8.05
C ALA A 424 -18.32 -43.76 -8.65
N LYS A 425 -18.38 -44.10 -9.94
CA LYS A 425 -19.62 -44.45 -10.66
C LYS A 425 -20.27 -45.71 -10.09
N LEU A 426 -19.48 -46.72 -9.69
CA LEU A 426 -19.98 -47.89 -8.97
C LEU A 426 -20.65 -47.50 -7.65
N VAL A 427 -20.00 -46.66 -6.83
CA VAL A 427 -20.56 -46.20 -5.54
C VAL A 427 -21.90 -45.46 -5.73
N VAL A 428 -21.93 -44.49 -6.66
CA VAL A 428 -23.16 -43.75 -6.97
C VAL A 428 -24.23 -44.67 -7.55
N GLY A 429 -23.84 -45.62 -8.41
CA GLY A 429 -24.73 -46.62 -9.00
C GLY A 429 -25.36 -47.56 -7.97
N LEU A 430 -24.63 -47.95 -6.92
CA LEU A 430 -25.16 -48.75 -5.80
C LEU A 430 -26.13 -47.93 -4.93
N MET A 431 -25.79 -46.67 -4.62
CA MET A 431 -26.68 -45.78 -3.87
C MET A 431 -28.00 -45.54 -4.62
N LEU A 432 -27.94 -45.27 -5.92
CA LEU A 432 -29.14 -45.07 -6.75
C LEU A 432 -30.00 -46.33 -6.89
N ARG A 433 -29.41 -47.53 -6.78
CA ARG A 433 -30.13 -48.82 -6.71
C ARG A 433 -30.77 -49.10 -5.35
N GLY A 434 -30.81 -48.13 -4.44
CA GLY A 434 -31.49 -48.24 -3.16
C GLY A 434 -30.59 -48.59 -1.98
N HIS A 435 -29.29 -48.83 -2.18
CA HIS A 435 -28.37 -49.11 -1.05
C HIS A 435 -27.90 -47.80 -0.37
N ALA A 436 -28.83 -46.96 0.06
CA ALA A 436 -28.54 -45.65 0.66
C ALA A 436 -27.69 -45.74 1.93
N ALA A 437 -27.82 -46.84 2.71
CA ALA A 437 -27.00 -47.13 3.88
C ALA A 437 -25.49 -47.20 3.58
N LEU A 438 -25.10 -47.52 2.33
CA LEU A 438 -23.70 -47.55 1.91
C LEU A 438 -23.00 -46.22 2.16
N GLY A 439 -23.69 -45.09 1.98
CA GLY A 439 -23.09 -43.78 2.18
C GLY A 439 -22.57 -43.57 3.61
N GLU A 440 -23.34 -43.94 4.65
CA GLU A 440 -22.93 -43.69 6.04
C GLU A 440 -21.75 -44.58 6.41
N VAL A 441 -21.80 -45.84 5.98
CA VAL A 441 -20.73 -46.82 6.20
C VAL A 441 -19.45 -46.41 5.47
N LEU A 442 -19.58 -45.90 4.24
CA LEU A 442 -18.45 -45.51 3.41
C LEU A 442 -17.77 -44.23 3.93
N ILE A 443 -18.53 -43.18 4.26
CA ILE A 443 -17.93 -41.95 4.81
C ILE A 443 -17.27 -42.19 6.17
N ALA A 444 -17.86 -43.04 7.02
CA ALA A 444 -17.25 -43.43 8.29
C ALA A 444 -15.87 -44.08 8.08
N ARG A 445 -15.76 -44.93 7.06
CA ARG A 445 -14.49 -45.57 6.71
C ARG A 445 -13.49 -44.60 6.08
N PHE A 446 -13.94 -43.72 5.19
CA PHE A 446 -13.11 -42.63 4.64
C PHE A 446 -12.50 -41.82 5.77
N VAL A 447 -13.31 -41.31 6.70
CA VAL A 447 -12.84 -40.50 7.84
C VAL A 447 -11.86 -41.27 8.73
N LYS A 448 -12.13 -42.55 9.00
CA LYS A 448 -11.22 -43.41 9.79
C LYS A 448 -9.83 -43.54 9.14
N LYS A 449 -9.78 -43.67 7.82
CA LYS A 449 -8.54 -43.96 7.08
C LYS A 449 -7.82 -42.71 6.59
N CYS A 450 -8.55 -41.63 6.36
CA CYS A 450 -8.08 -40.37 5.82
C CYS A 450 -8.96 -39.25 6.41
N PRO A 451 -8.56 -38.62 7.52
CA PRO A 451 -9.35 -37.54 8.13
C PRO A 451 -9.53 -36.35 7.17
N TRP A 452 -8.60 -36.18 6.21
CA TRP A 452 -8.59 -35.15 5.19
C TRP A 452 -9.78 -35.15 4.24
N VAL A 453 -10.57 -36.23 4.16
CA VAL A 453 -11.85 -36.22 3.43
C VAL A 453 -12.85 -35.22 4.02
N LEU A 454 -12.67 -34.87 5.29
CA LEU A 454 -13.21 -33.67 5.89
C LEU A 454 -12.11 -32.62 5.88
N PRO A 455 -12.39 -31.34 5.61
CA PRO A 455 -11.43 -30.27 5.81
C PRO A 455 -11.24 -30.03 7.32
N PHE A 456 -10.61 -30.99 7.99
CA PHE A 456 -10.32 -31.05 9.41
C PHE A 456 -9.13 -31.96 9.65
N TYR A 457 -8.27 -31.55 10.58
CA TYR A 457 -7.12 -32.33 11.00
C TYR A 457 -7.14 -32.42 12.53
N PRO A 458 -7.35 -33.62 13.10
CA PRO A 458 -7.44 -33.81 14.54
C PRO A 458 -6.18 -33.31 15.25
N ALA A 459 -6.33 -32.55 16.33
CA ALA A 459 -5.21 -32.18 17.20
C ALA A 459 -4.93 -33.30 18.19
N LYS A 460 -3.65 -33.47 18.55
CA LYS A 460 -3.24 -34.44 19.58
C LYS A 460 -3.86 -34.07 20.92
N ARG A 461 -4.55 -35.02 21.56
CA ARG A 461 -5.13 -34.83 22.89
C ARG A 461 -4.06 -34.91 23.97
N GLU A 462 -4.26 -34.20 25.08
CA GLU A 462 -3.35 -34.24 26.23
C GLU A 462 -3.27 -35.67 26.78
N GLY A 463 -2.05 -36.19 26.97
CA GLY A 463 -1.82 -37.57 27.44
C GLY A 463 -2.01 -38.66 26.38
N GLN A 464 -2.40 -38.33 25.14
CA GLN A 464 -2.56 -39.34 24.08
C GLN A 464 -1.18 -39.89 23.63
N PRO A 465 -1.00 -41.23 23.60
CA PRO A 465 0.19 -41.85 23.03
C PRO A 465 0.42 -41.41 21.58
N GLN A 466 1.67 -41.21 21.18
CA GLN A 466 2.01 -40.76 19.83
C GLN A 466 1.51 -41.73 18.75
N ALA A 467 1.69 -43.04 18.95
CA ALA A 467 1.23 -44.06 18.01
C ALA A 467 -0.30 -44.07 17.86
N GLU A 468 -1.05 -43.83 18.94
CA GLU A 468 -2.52 -43.73 18.87
C GLU A 468 -2.97 -42.48 18.12
N TYR A 469 -2.25 -41.37 18.33
CA TYR A 469 -2.48 -40.13 17.59
C TYR A 469 -2.22 -40.31 16.09
N GLU A 470 -1.10 -40.90 15.70
CA GLU A 470 -0.77 -41.18 14.30
C GLU A 470 -1.81 -42.08 13.63
N VAL A 471 -2.27 -43.13 14.32
CA VAL A 471 -3.37 -43.97 13.82
C VAL A 471 -4.66 -43.16 13.64
N SER A 472 -4.96 -42.21 14.53
CA SER A 472 -6.13 -41.32 14.39
C SER A 472 -6.02 -40.36 13.20
N LEU A 473 -4.80 -40.07 12.75
CA LEU A 473 -4.52 -39.30 11.54
C LEU A 473 -4.54 -40.14 10.26
N GLY A 474 -4.70 -41.47 10.38
CA GLY A 474 -4.75 -42.39 9.26
C GLY A 474 -3.41 -43.02 8.88
N HIS A 475 -2.35 -42.84 9.68
CA HIS A 475 -1.11 -43.60 9.51
C HIS A 475 -1.35 -45.10 9.70
N LYS A 476 -0.54 -45.94 9.04
CA LYS A 476 -0.62 -47.39 9.21
C LYS A 476 -0.17 -47.80 10.60
N LYS A 477 -0.96 -48.64 11.28
CA LYS A 477 -0.65 -49.14 12.64
C LYS A 477 0.61 -50.02 12.57
N GLY A 478 1.62 -49.69 13.37
CA GLY A 478 2.86 -50.48 13.48
C GLY A 478 3.85 -50.27 12.34
N ASP A 479 3.55 -49.38 11.39
CA ASP A 479 4.47 -49.02 10.33
C ASP A 479 5.27 -47.79 10.75
N ALA A 480 6.35 -48.01 11.50
CA ALA A 480 7.29 -46.94 11.87
C ALA A 480 8.04 -46.36 10.65
N ASN A 481 7.82 -46.92 9.45
CA ASN A 481 8.57 -46.63 8.24
C ASN A 481 7.72 -45.95 7.14
N GLU A 482 6.41 -45.71 7.34
CA GLU A 482 5.63 -44.91 6.38
C GLU A 482 6.16 -43.47 6.40
N ASP A 483 6.94 -43.11 5.38
CA ASP A 483 7.48 -41.75 5.28
C ASP A 483 6.38 -40.73 4.91
N THR A 484 6.71 -39.45 5.03
CA THR A 484 5.79 -38.36 4.71
C THR A 484 5.28 -38.39 3.27
N VAL A 485 6.11 -38.80 2.31
CA VAL A 485 5.76 -38.86 0.88
C VAL A 485 4.78 -40.00 0.64
N GLN A 486 5.04 -41.20 1.17
CA GLN A 486 4.16 -42.35 1.10
C GLN A 486 2.80 -42.06 1.73
N TYR A 487 2.81 -41.46 2.93
CA TYR A 487 1.59 -41.01 3.60
C TYR A 487 0.83 -39.99 2.75
N ASN A 488 1.49 -38.94 2.24
CA ASN A 488 0.83 -37.90 1.46
C ASN A 488 0.25 -38.45 0.15
N ASN A 489 0.97 -39.34 -0.55
CA ASN A 489 0.49 -39.99 -1.75
C ASN A 489 -0.77 -40.82 -1.46
N ARG A 490 -0.75 -41.61 -0.38
CA ARG A 490 -1.90 -42.43 0.04
C ARG A 490 -3.11 -41.59 0.41
N MET A 491 -2.91 -40.53 1.20
CA MET A 491 -3.98 -39.59 1.55
C MET A 491 -4.55 -38.87 0.32
N SER A 492 -3.67 -38.47 -0.60
CA SER A 492 -4.05 -37.87 -1.88
C SER A 492 -4.95 -38.80 -2.69
N ALA A 493 -4.57 -40.07 -2.86
CA ALA A 493 -5.36 -41.04 -3.62
C ALA A 493 -6.75 -41.30 -2.99
N ILE A 494 -6.83 -41.37 -1.65
CA ILE A 494 -8.11 -41.55 -0.94
C ILE A 494 -9.01 -40.32 -1.12
N VAL A 495 -8.46 -39.10 -0.99
CA VAL A 495 -9.18 -37.84 -1.24
C VAL A 495 -9.64 -37.76 -2.69
N THR A 496 -8.79 -38.14 -3.65
CA THR A 496 -9.13 -38.21 -5.08
C THR A 496 -10.34 -39.10 -5.32
N LEU A 497 -10.38 -40.31 -4.75
CA LEU A 497 -11.56 -41.17 -4.86
C LEU A 497 -12.81 -40.53 -4.23
N TYR A 498 -12.67 -39.95 -3.04
CA TYR A 498 -13.79 -39.29 -2.36
C TYR A 498 -14.38 -38.13 -3.17
N LEU A 499 -13.53 -37.25 -3.68
CA LEU A 499 -13.95 -36.11 -4.50
C LEU A 499 -14.50 -36.58 -5.85
N ALA A 500 -13.93 -37.63 -6.46
CA ALA A 500 -14.47 -38.23 -7.66
C ALA A 500 -15.91 -38.73 -7.46
N ILE A 501 -16.22 -39.38 -6.32
CA ILE A 501 -17.61 -39.76 -5.95
C ILE A 501 -18.54 -38.55 -5.93
N CYS A 502 -18.09 -37.44 -5.33
CA CYS A 502 -18.88 -36.20 -5.22
C CYS A 502 -19.07 -35.48 -6.57
N ALA A 503 -18.18 -35.75 -7.54
CA ALA A 503 -18.17 -35.12 -8.86
C ALA A 503 -18.88 -35.93 -9.95
N VAL A 504 -19.29 -37.17 -9.69
CA VAL A 504 -20.03 -37.98 -10.68
C VAL A 504 -21.31 -37.25 -11.12
N ASP A 505 -21.45 -37.02 -12.43
CA ASP A 505 -22.70 -36.54 -12.99
C ASP A 505 -23.77 -37.65 -12.93
N ILE A 506 -24.68 -37.49 -11.96
CA ILE A 506 -25.78 -38.42 -11.69
C ILE A 506 -26.65 -38.65 -12.94
N LYS A 507 -26.75 -37.67 -13.85
CA LYS A 507 -27.53 -37.80 -15.10
C LYS A 507 -27.01 -38.92 -16.00
N THR A 508 -25.73 -39.25 -15.90
CA THR A 508 -25.11 -40.34 -16.68
C THR A 508 -25.41 -41.72 -16.09
N ILE A 509 -25.72 -41.80 -14.79
CA ILE A 509 -25.94 -43.06 -14.05
C ILE A 509 -27.43 -43.39 -13.94
N VAL A 510 -28.30 -42.39 -13.75
CA VAL A 510 -29.77 -42.58 -13.61
C VAL A 510 -30.38 -43.47 -14.70
N PRO A 511 -30.03 -43.33 -16.00
CA PRO A 511 -30.55 -44.19 -17.05
C PRO A 511 -30.19 -45.68 -16.92
N THR A 512 -29.19 -46.01 -16.09
CA THR A 512 -28.72 -47.38 -15.85
C THR A 512 -29.44 -48.07 -14.69
N VAL A 513 -30.36 -47.38 -14.02
CA VAL A 513 -31.05 -47.84 -12.80
C VAL A 513 -32.52 -48.10 -13.11
N PHE A 514 -33.07 -49.17 -12.56
CA PHE A 514 -34.50 -49.49 -12.68
C PHE A 514 -35.06 -49.97 -11.32
N PRO A 515 -36.22 -49.45 -10.87
CA PRO A 515 -36.93 -48.27 -11.41
C PRO A 515 -36.08 -47.00 -11.30
N GLN A 516 -36.31 -46.03 -12.19
CA GLN A 516 -35.60 -44.75 -12.12
C GLN A 516 -36.18 -43.87 -11.01
N PRO A 517 -35.34 -43.07 -10.31
CA PRO A 517 -35.83 -42.08 -9.35
C PRO A 517 -36.69 -41.02 -10.06
N GLN A 518 -37.87 -40.73 -9.51
CA GLN A 518 -38.88 -39.87 -10.15
C GLN A 518 -38.88 -38.42 -9.63
N SER A 519 -38.24 -38.16 -8.49
CA SER A 519 -38.22 -36.83 -7.86
C SER A 519 -36.88 -36.47 -7.22
N GLN A 520 -36.63 -35.17 -7.06
CA GLN A 520 -35.46 -34.67 -6.35
C GLN A 520 -35.40 -35.16 -4.89
N GLN A 521 -36.55 -35.23 -4.21
CA GLN A 521 -36.62 -35.74 -2.83
C GLN A 521 -36.19 -37.21 -2.73
N GLN A 522 -36.49 -38.01 -3.74
CA GLN A 522 -36.05 -39.41 -3.80
C GLN A 522 -34.53 -39.50 -4.02
N LEU A 523 -33.97 -38.67 -4.91
CA LEU A 523 -32.52 -38.56 -5.09
C LEU A 523 -31.83 -38.15 -3.79
N ASP A 524 -32.42 -37.23 -3.03
CA ASP A 524 -31.88 -36.78 -1.75
C ASP A 524 -31.84 -37.88 -0.69
N LYS A 525 -32.78 -38.83 -0.74
CA LYS A 525 -32.79 -40.02 0.14
C LYS A 525 -31.78 -41.07 -0.29
N LEU A 526 -31.54 -41.21 -1.59
CA LEU A 526 -30.59 -42.19 -2.15
C LEU A 526 -29.14 -41.74 -1.98
N ILE A 527 -28.84 -40.47 -2.28
CA ILE A 527 -27.49 -39.89 -2.24
C ILE A 527 -27.37 -38.98 -1.03
N GLN A 528 -26.58 -39.45 -0.07
CA GLN A 528 -26.34 -38.74 1.17
C GLN A 528 -25.64 -37.41 0.96
N ALA A 529 -25.89 -36.45 1.85
CA ALA A 529 -25.32 -35.11 1.79
C ALA A 529 -23.78 -35.08 1.69
N ASN A 530 -23.08 -36.07 2.25
CA ASN A 530 -21.61 -36.15 2.21
C ASN A 530 -21.03 -36.60 0.86
N PHE A 531 -21.86 -36.97 -0.11
CA PHE A 531 -21.42 -37.36 -1.46
C PHE A 531 -22.06 -36.51 -2.55
N ARG A 532 -22.65 -35.38 -2.19
CA ARG A 532 -23.25 -34.44 -3.16
C ARG A 532 -22.18 -33.47 -3.67
N THR A 533 -22.41 -32.91 -4.85
CA THR A 533 -21.53 -31.91 -5.48
C THR A 533 -21.29 -30.66 -4.61
N SER A 534 -22.16 -30.38 -3.63
CA SER A 534 -21.94 -29.33 -2.63
C SER A 534 -20.64 -29.51 -1.82
N ILE A 535 -20.22 -30.76 -1.64
CA ILE A 535 -18.99 -31.14 -0.93
C ILE A 535 -17.75 -30.63 -1.64
N LEU A 536 -17.75 -30.55 -2.99
CA LEU A 536 -16.59 -30.08 -3.73
C LEU A 536 -16.17 -28.68 -3.23
N TRP A 537 -17.12 -27.74 -3.16
CA TRP A 537 -16.84 -26.39 -2.66
C TRP A 537 -16.54 -26.36 -1.17
N MET A 538 -17.32 -27.09 -0.36
CA MET A 538 -17.09 -27.12 1.09
C MET A 538 -15.70 -27.64 1.44
N TRP A 539 -15.23 -28.65 0.71
CA TRP A 539 -13.93 -29.26 0.90
C TRP A 539 -12.81 -28.33 0.41
N THR A 540 -12.88 -27.80 -0.83
CA THR A 540 -11.83 -26.92 -1.37
C THR A 540 -11.72 -25.60 -0.61
N ALA A 541 -12.84 -24.97 -0.28
CA ALA A 541 -12.84 -23.78 0.57
C ALA A 541 -12.37 -24.10 1.99
N GLY A 542 -12.67 -25.30 2.49
CA GLY A 542 -12.29 -25.75 3.82
C GLY A 542 -10.79 -25.98 3.97
N ILE A 543 -10.16 -26.69 3.02
CA ILE A 543 -8.72 -26.97 3.06
C ILE A 543 -7.87 -25.70 2.90
N CYS A 544 -8.42 -24.64 2.30
CA CYS A 544 -7.79 -23.32 2.21
C CYS A 544 -7.83 -22.50 3.51
N LYS A 545 -8.54 -22.95 4.56
CA LYS A 545 -8.66 -22.23 5.84
C LYS A 545 -7.68 -22.74 6.87
N GLN A 546 -7.06 -21.81 7.60
CA GLN A 546 -6.18 -22.14 8.72
C GLN A 546 -6.89 -23.06 9.75
N PRO A 547 -6.17 -24.03 10.37
CA PRO A 547 -4.72 -24.24 10.26
C PRO A 547 -4.27 -25.13 9.08
N LEU A 548 -5.20 -25.60 8.24
CA LEU A 548 -4.92 -26.70 7.31
C LEU A 548 -3.86 -26.38 6.23
N PRO A 549 -3.87 -25.21 5.56
CA PRO A 549 -2.86 -24.89 4.55
C PRO A 549 -1.42 -24.96 5.07
N ALA A 550 -1.21 -24.72 6.37
CA ALA A 550 0.11 -24.73 6.99
C ALA A 550 0.67 -26.15 7.19
N LEU A 551 -0.17 -27.18 7.08
CA LEU A 551 0.23 -28.58 7.18
C LEU A 551 0.87 -29.06 5.86
N GLU A 552 1.91 -29.87 5.96
CA GLU A 552 2.74 -30.28 4.82
C GLU A 552 1.99 -31.12 3.77
N THR A 553 0.95 -31.84 4.18
CA THR A 553 0.11 -32.67 3.29
C THR A 553 -0.89 -31.85 2.47
N ALA A 554 -1.39 -30.74 3.00
CA ALA A 554 -2.50 -29.99 2.42
C ALA A 554 -2.27 -29.52 0.96
N PRO A 555 -1.08 -29.00 0.57
CA PRO A 555 -0.86 -28.54 -0.80
C PRO A 555 -1.00 -29.67 -1.83
N GLN A 556 -0.51 -30.87 -1.52
CA GLN A 556 -0.65 -32.02 -2.43
C GLN A 556 -2.10 -32.45 -2.60
N LEU A 557 -2.90 -32.37 -1.53
CA LEU A 557 -4.34 -32.65 -1.62
C LEU A 557 -5.08 -31.59 -2.45
N MET A 558 -4.67 -30.32 -2.34
CA MET A 558 -5.22 -29.24 -3.18
C MET A 558 -4.92 -29.49 -4.66
N VAL A 559 -3.68 -29.86 -5.00
CA VAL A 559 -3.29 -30.24 -6.37
C VAL A 559 -4.19 -31.34 -6.90
N ALA A 560 -4.28 -32.46 -6.17
CA ALA A 560 -5.11 -33.59 -6.55
C ALA A 560 -6.58 -33.20 -6.75
N ALA A 561 -7.14 -32.34 -5.89
CA ALA A 561 -8.51 -31.87 -6.03
C ALA A 561 -8.71 -31.01 -7.30
N PHE A 562 -7.82 -30.06 -7.59
CA PHE A 562 -7.97 -29.20 -8.77
C PHE A 562 -7.74 -29.97 -10.08
N GLU A 563 -6.75 -30.87 -10.13
CA GLU A 563 -6.52 -31.72 -11.30
C GLU A 563 -7.68 -32.69 -11.55
N MET A 564 -8.26 -33.23 -10.47
CA MET A 564 -9.30 -34.26 -10.59
C MET A 564 -10.69 -33.68 -10.84
N VAL A 565 -11.07 -32.64 -10.09
CA VAL A 565 -12.44 -32.12 -10.02
C VAL A 565 -12.53 -30.59 -10.15
N GLY A 566 -11.43 -29.93 -10.52
CA GLY A 566 -11.39 -28.47 -10.70
C GLY A 566 -12.43 -27.98 -11.71
N GLN A 567 -12.57 -28.66 -12.85
CA GLN A 567 -13.57 -28.27 -13.84
C GLN A 567 -15.01 -28.51 -13.35
N ASP A 568 -15.25 -29.49 -12.46
CA ASP A 568 -16.58 -29.71 -11.87
C ASP A 568 -16.96 -28.59 -10.90
N LEU A 569 -15.98 -28.05 -10.17
CA LEU A 569 -16.16 -26.85 -9.35
C LEU A 569 -16.55 -25.65 -10.22
N VAL A 570 -15.90 -25.47 -11.36
CA VAL A 570 -16.23 -24.40 -12.32
C VAL A 570 -17.63 -24.59 -12.88
N ASN A 571 -18.00 -25.81 -13.27
CA ASN A 571 -19.32 -26.13 -13.79
C ASN A 571 -20.42 -25.88 -12.75
N ALA A 572 -20.16 -26.16 -11.47
CA ALA A 572 -21.14 -26.01 -10.40
C ALA A 572 -21.26 -24.58 -9.84
N TYR A 573 -20.16 -23.83 -9.74
CA TYR A 573 -20.12 -22.53 -9.04
C TYR A 573 -19.74 -21.34 -9.93
N GLY A 574 -19.36 -21.60 -11.18
CA GLY A 574 -18.96 -20.61 -12.17
C GLY A 574 -17.51 -20.14 -12.03
N THR A 575 -16.91 -19.79 -13.17
CA THR A 575 -15.52 -19.31 -13.27
C THR A 575 -15.22 -18.15 -12.33
N ARG A 576 -16.17 -17.22 -12.11
CA ARG A 576 -15.95 -16.05 -11.26
C ARG A 576 -15.72 -16.40 -9.79
N GLN A 577 -16.48 -17.34 -9.23
CA GLN A 577 -16.33 -17.68 -7.81
C GLN A 577 -15.11 -18.57 -7.58
N VAL A 578 -14.88 -19.52 -8.48
CA VAL A 578 -13.67 -20.36 -8.45
C VAL A 578 -12.42 -19.51 -8.66
N GLY A 579 -12.45 -18.52 -9.57
CA GLY A 579 -11.33 -17.62 -9.79
C GLY A 579 -10.97 -16.76 -8.60
N LYS A 580 -11.94 -16.32 -7.77
CA LYS A 580 -11.62 -15.66 -6.50
C LYS A 580 -10.88 -16.59 -5.53
N MET A 581 -11.25 -17.87 -5.48
CA MET A 581 -10.58 -18.86 -4.64
C MET A 581 -9.16 -19.14 -5.15
N VAL A 582 -9.00 -19.34 -6.46
CA VAL A 582 -7.70 -19.56 -7.09
C VAL A 582 -6.79 -18.34 -6.91
N GLN A 583 -7.32 -17.13 -7.11
CA GLN A 583 -6.60 -15.88 -6.84
C GLN A 583 -6.16 -15.78 -5.38
N ALA A 584 -7.03 -16.09 -4.42
CA ALA A 584 -6.67 -16.11 -3.00
C ALA A 584 -5.57 -17.15 -2.69
N ILE A 585 -5.61 -18.32 -3.33
CA ILE A 585 -4.56 -19.35 -3.21
C ILE A 585 -3.23 -18.83 -3.75
N LEU A 586 -3.22 -18.19 -4.93
CA LEU A 586 -2.00 -17.66 -5.54
C LEU A 586 -1.42 -16.49 -4.73
N GLU A 587 -2.24 -15.49 -4.38
CA GLU A 587 -1.79 -14.25 -3.74
C GLU A 587 -1.52 -14.42 -2.24
N GLN A 588 -2.43 -15.04 -1.49
CA GLN A 588 -2.36 -15.14 -0.02
C GLN A 588 -1.83 -16.50 0.45
N GLY A 589 -2.12 -17.55 -0.30
CA GLY A 589 -1.68 -18.92 0.01
C GLY A 589 -0.21 -19.15 -0.33
N LEU A 590 0.13 -19.01 -1.61
CA LEU A 590 1.47 -19.26 -2.15
C LEU A 590 2.38 -18.02 -2.09
N GLY A 591 1.80 -16.82 -2.20
CA GLY A 591 2.54 -15.56 -2.24
C GLY A 591 3.25 -15.32 -3.58
N PRO A 592 4.07 -14.26 -3.69
CA PRO A 592 4.93 -14.03 -4.85
C PRO A 592 5.84 -15.24 -5.13
N GLU A 593 6.23 -15.44 -6.38
CA GLU A 593 7.14 -16.53 -6.74
C GLU A 593 8.48 -16.37 -5.99
N GLY A 594 8.94 -17.46 -5.36
CA GLY A 594 10.15 -17.44 -4.52
C GLY A 594 10.00 -16.77 -3.14
N ALA A 595 8.84 -16.21 -2.81
CA ALA A 595 8.62 -15.59 -1.51
C ALA A 595 8.47 -16.63 -0.38
N LYS A 596 9.08 -16.35 0.77
CA LYS A 596 8.87 -17.10 2.02
C LYS A 596 7.56 -16.73 2.72
N GLU A 597 6.80 -15.81 2.14
CA GLU A 597 5.59 -15.23 2.69
C GLU A 597 4.38 -15.90 2.03
N GLY A 598 3.56 -16.60 2.83
CA GLY A 598 2.39 -17.33 2.36
C GLY A 598 1.83 -18.25 3.44
N ILE A 599 0.51 -18.46 3.42
CA ILE A 599 -0.21 -19.29 4.41
C ILE A 599 0.04 -20.79 4.19
N ILE A 600 0.24 -21.20 2.94
CA ILE A 600 0.48 -22.60 2.58
C ILE A 600 1.86 -23.03 3.10
N SER A 601 2.00 -24.27 3.55
CA SER A 601 3.25 -24.80 4.11
C SER A 601 4.43 -24.61 3.16
N GLN A 602 5.53 -24.06 3.67
CA GLN A 602 6.76 -23.84 2.91
C GLN A 602 7.62 -25.10 2.77
N LYS A 603 7.38 -26.12 3.59
CA LYS A 603 8.14 -27.37 3.57
C LYS A 603 7.77 -28.28 2.39
N ALA A 604 6.58 -28.08 1.81
CA ALA A 604 6.08 -28.86 0.68
C ALA A 604 6.40 -28.17 -0.67
N LEU A 605 7.68 -27.87 -0.94
CA LEU A 605 8.10 -27.05 -2.08
C LEU A 605 7.59 -27.59 -3.43
N ALA A 606 7.73 -28.90 -3.67
CA ALA A 606 7.28 -29.55 -4.90
C ALA A 606 5.77 -29.39 -5.10
N SER A 607 4.97 -29.69 -4.07
CA SER A 607 3.51 -29.57 -4.15
C SER A 607 3.03 -28.13 -4.27
N ARG A 608 3.77 -27.15 -3.72
CA ARG A 608 3.49 -25.71 -3.94
C ARG A 608 3.68 -25.32 -5.40
N GLN A 609 4.79 -25.78 -6.01
CA GLN A 609 5.07 -25.50 -7.41
C GLN A 609 4.03 -26.16 -8.32
N GLN A 610 3.66 -27.42 -8.05
CA GLN A 610 2.57 -28.08 -8.76
C GLN A 610 1.24 -27.34 -8.60
N LEU A 611 0.90 -26.88 -7.39
CA LEU A 611 -0.33 -26.12 -7.17
C LEU A 611 -0.35 -24.82 -7.97
N ARG A 612 0.80 -24.14 -8.06
CA ARG A 612 0.97 -22.96 -8.92
C ARG A 612 0.73 -23.31 -10.39
N LEU A 613 1.36 -24.36 -10.89
CA LEU A 613 1.20 -24.84 -12.27
C LEU A 613 -0.23 -25.25 -12.63
N VAL A 614 -1.03 -25.69 -11.65
CA VAL A 614 -2.45 -26.01 -11.86
C VAL A 614 -3.32 -24.75 -11.82
N CYS A 615 -2.99 -23.78 -10.94
CA CYS A 615 -3.80 -22.60 -10.69
C CYS A 615 -3.55 -21.43 -11.66
N GLU A 616 -2.31 -21.21 -12.12
CA GLU A 616 -1.98 -20.09 -13.02
C GLU A 616 -2.63 -20.21 -14.40
N PRO A 617 -2.63 -21.37 -15.08
CA PRO A 617 -3.34 -21.52 -16.36
C PRO A 617 -4.84 -21.26 -16.24
N PHE A 618 -5.45 -21.58 -15.09
CA PHE A 618 -6.84 -21.29 -14.82
C PHE A 618 -7.11 -19.77 -14.82
N MET A 619 -6.20 -18.95 -14.30
CA MET A 619 -6.40 -17.49 -14.28
C MET A 619 -6.44 -16.87 -15.69
N ALA A 620 -5.74 -17.47 -16.64
CA ALA A 620 -5.76 -17.06 -18.04
C ALA A 620 -6.97 -17.61 -18.80
N ASN A 621 -7.27 -18.90 -18.63
CA ASN A 621 -8.24 -19.62 -19.45
C ASN A 621 -9.66 -19.65 -18.85
N GLY A 622 -9.80 -19.38 -17.56
CA GLY A 622 -11.05 -19.48 -16.81
C GLY A 622 -11.61 -20.90 -16.66
N GLN A 623 -10.81 -21.91 -16.97
CA GLN A 623 -11.18 -23.32 -16.98
C GLN A 623 -9.99 -24.19 -16.55
N PHE A 624 -10.29 -25.32 -15.90
CA PHE A 624 -9.31 -26.37 -15.63
C PHE A 624 -9.37 -27.42 -16.75
N PRO A 625 -8.29 -28.19 -16.98
CA PRO A 625 -8.36 -29.34 -17.87
C PRO A 625 -9.49 -30.27 -17.43
N ASP A 626 -10.34 -30.69 -18.37
CA ASP A 626 -11.35 -31.70 -18.06
C ASP A 626 -10.70 -33.08 -17.98
N ASN A 627 -11.21 -33.91 -17.09
CA ASN A 627 -10.63 -35.23 -16.86
C ASN A 627 -11.30 -36.26 -17.80
N PRO A 628 -10.57 -36.83 -18.77
CA PRO A 628 -11.15 -37.71 -19.78
C PRO A 628 -11.76 -38.99 -19.17
N ALA A 629 -11.33 -39.39 -17.97
CA ALA A 629 -11.89 -40.56 -17.30
C ALA A 629 -13.30 -40.34 -16.72
N LYS A 630 -13.83 -39.12 -16.73
CA LYS A 630 -15.24 -38.83 -16.40
C LYS A 630 -16.19 -39.43 -17.41
N ILE A 631 -15.84 -39.31 -18.69
CA ILE A 631 -16.64 -39.84 -19.79
C ILE A 631 -16.46 -41.35 -19.81
N TRP A 632 -17.54 -42.07 -20.15
CA TRP A 632 -17.45 -43.50 -20.44
C TRP A 632 -16.46 -43.69 -21.59
N LYS A 633 -15.47 -44.58 -21.43
CA LYS A 633 -14.68 -44.97 -22.60
C LYS A 633 -15.60 -45.73 -23.54
N ALA A 634 -15.48 -45.39 -24.83
CA ALA A 634 -16.22 -46.01 -25.93
C ALA A 634 -15.91 -47.51 -26.05
#